data_AF-A0A2D8EU36-F1
#
_entry.id   AF-A0A2D8EU36-F1
#
_cell.length_a   1.000
_cell.length_b   1.000
_cell.length_c   1.000
_cell.angle_alpha   90.00
_cell.angle_beta   90.00
_cell.angle_gamma   90.00
#
_symmetry.space_group_name_H-M   'P 1'
#
loop_
_entity.id
_entity.type
_entity.pdbx_description
1 polymer ?
#
loop_
_entity_poly.entity_id
_entity_poly.type
_entity_poly.pdbx_seq_one_letter_code
_entity_poly.pdbx_strand_id
1 'polypeptide(L)'
;MSDDTPFTPRLGPIRDRGGPAGKRLRRQLAKTGKRLSNAPRKSSFTGARYGSGGAARTRASAGRHLSRLQRRRVVVKVHIARAGRAGPGLYRAHVGYLQRDGVDREGEGGVLYDRDNEGISPRDFLERSEQDRHQFRIIVSPEGGARMGDFKQATRDLMARMEADTGRRLDWIAVDHHNTGHPHTHIVVRGRDARMKDVVIARDYLTHGLREAAEDLVTQRLGPRRALEIAETRQKQVDQDRWTGLDREIENLIDGSVFEPGDASSSGERFSRSLQIARARHLQTLGLAEPAGAVAWRMKPGWQEQLKRRGRRGDIIRTLAAEFGERKKHIQFVQDRDADATPIQGVVKAYGAEDELRDTRYMLVEDFDGGIWHVPAGAIDPTSRPSRGAVVELSRASALARASDTAIARVADETGGVWSEDLHARHDPGSKPAYRLSLKRRLEALRRAGIGERLASGEWRIDATFLKRAADYEARRSGGVKLTVLSWLSPEAQIERMGETWIDGLSETDAERCIALRKLQMRRQAWLREQDVLQAGQATLSDEQRIRMRALDLKQNADAIAARSNRTAVDLANGDRLHGRLEGHVDLAAGRMAVIGNAKAFALVPWRSALGRQTGRELTLKRTAAGIGWTVGNGRSKGIFR
;
A
#
# COMPACT_ATOMS: atom_id res chain seq x y z
N MET A 1 34.91 22.86 -68.55
CA MET A 1 33.86 23.49 -69.38
C MET A 1 32.72 23.86 -68.46
N SER A 2 32.55 25.15 -68.24
CA SER A 2 31.52 25.76 -67.39
C SER A 2 30.23 25.91 -68.18
N ASP A 3 29.11 25.44 -67.65
CA ASP A 3 27.77 25.87 -68.09
C ASP A 3 27.13 26.68 -66.96
N ASP A 4 27.50 27.96 -66.89
CA ASP A 4 26.74 28.98 -66.18
C ASP A 4 25.47 29.27 -67.00
N THR A 5 24.31 28.89 -66.48
CA THR A 5 23.02 29.39 -66.99
C THR A 5 22.68 30.68 -66.23
N PRO A 6 22.54 31.83 -66.91
CA PRO A 6 22.28 33.10 -66.23
C PRO A 6 20.83 33.14 -65.72
N PHE A 7 20.68 33.26 -64.39
CA PHE A 7 19.39 33.53 -63.75
C PHE A 7 18.94 34.96 -64.06
N THR A 8 17.86 35.12 -64.81
CA THR A 8 17.21 36.40 -65.06
C THR A 8 15.95 36.53 -64.20
N PRO A 9 15.96 37.33 -63.11
CA PRO A 9 14.76 37.56 -62.32
C PRO A 9 13.79 38.45 -63.09
N ARG A 10 12.55 37.98 -63.29
CA ARG A 10 11.45 38.83 -63.76
C ARG A 10 10.85 39.56 -62.55
N LEU A 11 10.99 40.88 -62.51
CA LEU A 11 10.28 41.71 -61.55
C LEU A 11 8.79 41.77 -61.91
N GLY A 12 7.93 41.50 -60.93
CA GLY A 12 6.49 41.69 -61.08
C GLY A 12 6.11 43.17 -61.16
N PRO A 13 4.87 43.49 -61.56
CA PRO A 13 4.41 44.87 -61.69
C PRO A 13 4.46 45.62 -60.36
N ILE A 14 4.79 46.92 -60.43
CA ILE A 14 4.92 47.81 -59.27
C ILE A 14 3.61 47.82 -58.47
N ARG A 15 3.69 47.40 -57.19
CA ARG A 15 2.63 47.29 -56.16
C ARG A 15 1.93 45.94 -55.99
N ASP A 16 2.40 44.86 -56.59
CA ASP A 16 1.90 43.52 -56.23
C ASP A 16 2.38 43.10 -54.81
N ARG A 17 1.45 42.98 -53.87
CA ARG A 17 1.69 42.41 -52.54
C ARG A 17 1.21 40.96 -52.57
N GLY A 18 2.14 40.05 -52.90
CA GLY A 18 1.89 38.62 -53.03
C GLY A 18 0.99 38.04 -51.92
N GLY A 19 -0.03 37.28 -52.33
CA GLY A 19 -0.98 36.64 -51.42
C GLY A 19 -0.32 35.58 -50.50
N PRO A 20 -0.91 35.27 -49.33
CA PRO A 20 -0.26 34.47 -48.30
C PRO A 20 -0.14 33.00 -48.72
N ALA A 21 1.04 32.62 -49.22
CA ALA A 21 1.44 31.25 -49.53
C ALA A 21 1.58 30.32 -48.29
N GLY A 22 1.04 30.69 -47.13
CA GLY A 22 1.09 29.92 -45.89
C GLY A 22 -0.11 28.99 -45.64
N LYS A 23 -1.25 29.18 -46.32
CA LYS A 23 -2.49 28.42 -46.02
C LYS A 23 -2.55 27.03 -46.66
N ARG A 24 -1.91 26.82 -47.82
CA ARG A 24 -1.91 25.50 -48.52
C ARG A 24 -0.88 24.52 -47.91
N LEU A 25 0.30 25.00 -47.54
CA LEU A 25 1.34 24.19 -46.87
C LEU A 25 0.89 23.71 -45.49
N ARG A 26 0.22 24.57 -44.69
CA ARG A 26 -0.36 24.18 -43.39
C ARG A 26 -1.45 23.11 -43.51
N ARG A 27 -2.29 23.14 -44.55
CA ARG A 27 -3.32 22.10 -44.78
C ARG A 27 -2.72 20.77 -45.27
N GLN A 28 -1.64 20.80 -46.05
CA GLN A 28 -0.91 19.58 -46.44
C GLN A 28 -0.15 18.97 -45.25
N LEU A 29 0.57 19.78 -44.46
CA LEU A 29 1.26 19.30 -43.24
C LEU A 29 0.29 18.77 -42.17
N ALA A 30 -0.90 19.37 -42.03
CA ALA A 30 -1.94 18.85 -41.14
C ALA A 30 -2.55 17.51 -41.62
N LYS A 31 -2.57 17.25 -42.93
CA LYS A 31 -3.00 15.96 -43.51
C LYS A 31 -1.90 14.89 -43.38
N THR A 32 -0.62 15.26 -43.47
CA THR A 32 0.51 14.33 -43.32
C THR A 32 0.77 13.97 -41.85
N GLY A 33 0.64 14.92 -40.91
CA GLY A 33 0.73 14.66 -39.47
C GLY A 33 -0.40 13.75 -38.93
N LYS A 34 -1.57 13.77 -39.58
CA LYS A 34 -2.67 12.82 -39.29
C LYS A 34 -2.43 11.40 -39.79
N ARG A 35 -1.49 11.18 -40.72
CA ARG A 35 -1.12 9.83 -41.22
C ARG A 35 0.10 9.24 -40.50
N LEU A 36 0.97 10.06 -39.94
CA LEU A 36 2.17 9.63 -39.19
C LEU A 36 1.93 9.38 -37.68
N SER A 37 0.73 9.64 -37.17
CA SER A 37 0.36 9.42 -35.76
C SER A 37 -0.41 8.12 -35.49
N ASN A 38 -0.59 7.26 -36.50
CA ASN A 38 -1.19 5.94 -36.36
C ASN A 38 -0.18 4.85 -35.95
N ALA A 39 0.62 5.13 -34.92
CA ALA A 39 1.04 4.04 -34.05
C ALA A 39 -0.21 3.67 -33.22
N PRO A 40 -0.56 2.38 -33.03
CA PRO A 40 -1.71 2.01 -32.23
C PRO A 40 -1.43 2.38 -30.78
N ARG A 41 -1.80 3.60 -30.40
CA ARG A 41 -1.98 3.97 -28.99
C ARG A 41 -3.03 3.00 -28.48
N LYS A 42 -2.60 2.05 -27.64
CA LYS A 42 -3.51 1.19 -26.87
C LYS A 42 -4.60 2.09 -26.31
N SER A 43 -5.83 1.95 -26.81
CA SER A 43 -6.96 2.68 -26.28
C SER A 43 -7.09 2.25 -24.84
N SER A 44 -6.61 3.08 -23.91
CA SER A 44 -6.91 2.86 -22.51
C SER A 44 -8.42 3.01 -22.40
N PHE A 45 -9.09 2.00 -21.84
CA PHE A 45 -10.52 2.07 -21.56
C PHE A 45 -10.75 3.25 -20.60
N THR A 46 -11.24 4.37 -21.12
CA THR A 46 -11.54 5.57 -20.33
C THR A 46 -12.82 5.41 -19.52
N GLY A 47 -13.64 4.41 -19.84
CA GLY A 47 -14.99 4.27 -19.32
C GLY A 47 -15.92 5.40 -19.77
N ALA A 48 -15.48 6.36 -20.59
CA ALA A 48 -16.30 7.52 -20.98
C ALA A 48 -17.55 7.13 -21.80
N ARG A 49 -17.52 5.98 -22.47
CA ARG A 49 -18.65 5.42 -23.25
C ARG A 49 -19.50 4.39 -22.50
N TYR A 50 -19.06 3.92 -21.32
CA TYR A 50 -19.72 2.84 -20.56
C TYR A 50 -19.99 3.19 -19.09
N GLY A 51 -19.37 4.25 -18.57
CA GLY A 51 -19.54 4.76 -17.22
C GLY A 51 -20.56 5.89 -17.24
N SER A 52 -21.63 5.70 -16.50
CA SER A 52 -22.53 6.80 -16.16
C SER A 52 -21.77 7.86 -15.36
N GLY A 53 -22.07 9.15 -15.61
CA GLY A 53 -21.40 10.29 -14.98
C GLY A 53 -20.42 11.08 -15.85
N GLY A 54 -20.12 10.63 -17.07
CA GLY A 54 -19.27 11.40 -18.01
C GLY A 54 -19.82 12.79 -18.36
N ALA A 55 -21.16 12.91 -18.41
CA ALA A 55 -21.89 14.16 -18.63
C ALA A 55 -22.12 14.98 -17.34
N ALA A 56 -21.86 14.43 -16.14
CA ALA A 56 -22.15 15.10 -14.88
C ALA A 56 -21.21 16.30 -14.57
N ARG A 57 -20.08 16.41 -15.30
CA ARG A 57 -19.20 17.60 -15.24
C ARG A 57 -19.96 18.91 -15.51
N THR A 58 -21.11 18.87 -16.18
CA THR A 58 -21.88 20.08 -16.53
C THR A 58 -22.88 20.54 -15.47
N ARG A 59 -23.12 19.78 -14.38
CA ARG A 59 -24.14 20.13 -13.37
C ARG A 59 -23.61 20.75 -12.08
N ALA A 60 -22.31 20.99 -11.94
CA ALA A 60 -21.75 21.80 -10.84
C ALA A 60 -22.10 23.29 -11.08
N SER A 61 -23.33 23.67 -10.74
CA SER A 61 -23.92 24.97 -11.08
C SER A 61 -23.81 26.00 -9.95
N ALA A 62 -23.86 25.56 -8.68
CA ALA A 62 -23.87 26.44 -7.52
C ALA A 62 -22.44 26.80 -7.07
N GLY A 63 -21.78 27.67 -7.84
CA GLY A 63 -20.43 28.16 -7.49
C GLY A 63 -19.55 28.61 -8.66
N ARG A 64 -20.04 28.56 -9.91
CA ARG A 64 -19.24 28.97 -11.09
C ARG A 64 -18.77 30.43 -11.06
N HIS A 65 -19.41 31.29 -10.27
CA HIS A 65 -19.02 32.69 -10.06
C HIS A 65 -17.93 32.86 -8.99
N LEU A 66 -17.67 31.85 -8.16
CA LEU A 66 -16.64 31.88 -7.14
C LEU A 66 -15.31 31.44 -7.72
N SER A 67 -14.23 32.14 -7.37
CA SER A 67 -12.88 31.68 -7.69
C SER A 67 -12.60 30.34 -6.98
N ARG A 68 -11.67 29.54 -7.53
CA ARG A 68 -11.23 28.29 -6.89
C ARG A 68 -10.72 28.49 -5.46
N LEU A 69 -10.18 29.67 -5.14
CA LEU A 69 -9.69 30.01 -3.80
C LEU A 69 -10.82 30.28 -2.81
N GLN A 70 -11.97 30.79 -3.28
CA GLN A 70 -13.15 31.05 -2.47
C GLN A 70 -14.00 29.80 -2.21
N ARG A 71 -13.85 28.74 -3.02
CA ARG A 71 -14.54 27.48 -2.73
C ARG A 71 -13.92 26.77 -1.53
N ARG A 72 -14.77 26.14 -0.71
CA ARG A 72 -14.32 25.26 0.38
C ARG A 72 -13.63 24.05 -0.25
N ARG A 73 -12.52 23.61 0.35
CA ARG A 73 -11.76 22.47 -0.19
C ARG A 73 -12.22 21.19 0.47
N VAL A 74 -12.25 20.11 -0.29
CA VAL A 74 -12.52 18.77 0.22
C VAL A 74 -11.47 17.83 -0.35
N VAL A 75 -10.84 17.04 0.52
CA VAL A 75 -10.00 15.93 0.10
C VAL A 75 -10.90 14.73 -0.10
N VAL A 76 -10.92 14.21 -1.33
CA VAL A 76 -11.61 12.95 -1.64
C VAL A 76 -10.56 11.94 -2.09
N LYS A 77 -10.47 10.83 -1.37
CA LYS A 77 -9.65 9.68 -1.78
C LYS A 77 -10.57 8.55 -2.21
N VAL A 78 -10.25 7.90 -3.33
CA VAL A 78 -11.05 6.79 -3.86
C VAL A 78 -10.15 5.59 -4.14
N HIS A 79 -10.59 4.41 -3.71
CA HIS A 79 -9.96 3.13 -4.05
C HIS A 79 -10.99 2.13 -4.54
N ILE A 80 -10.62 1.35 -5.56
CA ILE A 80 -11.46 0.26 -6.08
C ILE A 80 -10.87 -1.06 -5.59
N ALA A 81 -11.45 -1.59 -4.51
CA ALA A 81 -11.03 -2.86 -3.92
C ALA A 81 -11.64 -4.02 -4.73
N ARG A 82 -10.81 -4.92 -5.24
CA ARG A 82 -11.27 -6.08 -6.05
C ARG A 82 -11.09 -7.37 -5.25
N ALA A 83 -12.10 -8.24 -5.22
CA ALA A 83 -12.07 -9.49 -4.48
C ALA A 83 -10.95 -10.46 -4.93
N GLY A 84 -10.38 -10.24 -6.14
CA GLY A 84 -9.24 -11.00 -6.65
C GLY A 84 -9.48 -12.51 -6.63
N ARG A 85 -8.42 -13.31 -6.50
CA ARG A 85 -8.51 -14.75 -6.20
C ARG A 85 -8.74 -15.03 -4.70
N ALA A 86 -8.59 -14.04 -3.82
CA ALA A 86 -8.71 -14.22 -2.38
C ALA A 86 -10.17 -14.38 -1.89
N GLY A 87 -11.16 -14.03 -2.71
CA GLY A 87 -12.58 -14.16 -2.38
C GLY A 87 -13.12 -13.03 -1.48
N PRO A 88 -14.40 -13.09 -1.10
CA PRO A 88 -15.10 -12.03 -0.37
C PRO A 88 -14.56 -11.73 1.05
N GLY A 89 -13.69 -12.58 1.61
CA GLY A 89 -13.06 -12.36 2.92
C GLY A 89 -12.25 -11.06 3.02
N LEU A 90 -11.80 -10.49 1.89
CA LEU A 90 -11.07 -9.23 1.83
C LEU A 90 -11.94 -8.01 2.19
N TYR A 91 -13.26 -8.10 2.01
CA TYR A 91 -14.19 -7.02 2.33
C TYR A 91 -14.55 -7.01 3.83
N ARG A 92 -14.60 -8.19 4.46
CA ARG A 92 -14.95 -8.35 5.89
C ARG A 92 -14.01 -7.61 6.83
N ALA A 93 -12.71 -7.71 6.57
CA ALA A 93 -11.69 -7.07 7.42
C ALA A 93 -11.77 -5.53 7.42
N HIS A 94 -12.18 -4.94 6.30
CA HIS A 94 -12.28 -3.49 6.16
C HIS A 94 -13.50 -2.94 6.92
N VAL A 95 -14.68 -3.51 6.72
CA VAL A 95 -15.92 -3.03 7.39
C VAL A 95 -15.81 -3.15 8.91
N GLY A 96 -15.24 -4.26 9.43
CA GLY A 96 -15.01 -4.41 10.87
C GLY A 96 -13.98 -3.44 11.45
N TYR A 97 -13.09 -2.88 10.63
CA TYR A 97 -12.11 -1.87 11.06
C TYR A 97 -12.71 -0.47 11.10
N LEU A 98 -13.58 -0.13 10.14
CA LEU A 98 -14.28 1.15 10.09
C LEU A 98 -15.02 1.49 11.40
N GLN A 99 -15.60 0.48 12.07
CA GLN A 99 -16.25 0.65 13.37
C GLN A 99 -15.26 0.79 14.53
N ARG A 100 -14.12 0.10 14.49
CA ARG A 100 -13.12 0.07 15.58
C ARG A 100 -12.23 1.31 15.63
N ASP A 101 -11.98 1.95 14.49
CA ASP A 101 -11.21 3.19 14.44
C ASP A 101 -12.05 4.43 14.82
N GLY A 102 -13.38 4.30 14.81
CA GLY A 102 -14.30 5.34 15.25
C GLY A 102 -14.52 5.39 16.77
N VAL A 103 -13.74 4.64 17.55
CA VAL A 103 -13.93 4.54 19.00
C VAL A 103 -13.53 5.85 19.67
N ASP A 104 -14.47 6.44 20.41
CA ASP A 104 -14.21 7.59 21.27
C ASP A 104 -13.42 7.21 22.54
N ARG A 105 -13.13 8.20 23.39
CA ARG A 105 -12.48 7.95 24.69
C ARG A 105 -13.35 7.11 25.65
N GLU A 106 -14.63 6.90 25.33
CA GLU A 106 -15.63 6.20 26.16
C GLU A 106 -15.95 4.76 25.64
N GLY A 107 -15.43 4.37 24.47
CA GLY A 107 -15.54 3.02 23.94
C GLY A 107 -16.65 2.81 22.91
N GLU A 108 -17.43 3.82 22.52
CA GLU A 108 -18.46 3.67 21.50
C GLU A 108 -17.85 3.75 20.10
N GLY A 109 -17.92 2.64 19.36
CA GLY A 109 -17.43 2.56 17.98
C GLY A 109 -18.27 3.41 17.01
N GLY A 110 -17.67 3.78 15.87
CA GLY A 110 -18.36 4.60 14.87
C GLY A 110 -19.64 3.93 14.37
N VAL A 111 -20.77 4.65 14.46
CA VAL A 111 -22.09 4.16 14.03
C VAL A 111 -22.17 4.13 12.50
N LEU A 112 -22.37 2.93 11.94
CA LEU A 112 -22.60 2.78 10.51
C LEU A 112 -23.99 3.31 10.13
N TYR A 113 -24.05 4.09 9.05
CA TYR A 113 -25.30 4.60 8.50
C TYR A 113 -25.35 4.42 6.99
N ASP A 114 -26.56 4.43 6.44
CA ASP A 114 -26.81 4.47 5.00
C ASP A 114 -27.68 5.67 4.62
N ARG A 115 -28.37 5.57 3.49
CA ARG A 115 -29.29 6.62 3.01
C ARG A 115 -30.37 6.94 4.03
N ASP A 116 -30.97 5.91 4.63
CA ASP A 116 -32.26 5.99 5.30
C ASP A 116 -32.16 5.61 6.80
N ASN A 117 -31.12 4.86 7.19
CA ASN A 117 -31.00 4.26 8.53
C ASN A 117 -29.62 4.48 9.16
N GLU A 118 -29.57 4.31 10.48
CA GLU A 118 -28.38 4.31 11.31
C GLU A 118 -28.31 3.00 12.10
N GLY A 119 -27.11 2.61 12.56
CA GLY A 119 -26.92 1.33 13.25
C GLY A 119 -26.91 0.13 12.30
N ILE A 120 -26.45 0.31 11.05
CA ILE A 120 -26.41 -0.76 10.06
C ILE A 120 -25.49 -1.90 10.53
N SER A 121 -26.01 -3.14 10.49
CA SER A 121 -25.23 -4.34 10.76
C SER A 121 -24.11 -4.53 9.72
N PRO A 122 -22.83 -4.56 10.13
CA PRO A 122 -21.72 -4.90 9.25
C PRO A 122 -21.90 -6.25 8.56
N ARG A 123 -22.48 -7.21 9.30
CA ARG A 123 -22.66 -8.58 8.84
C ARG A 123 -23.60 -8.61 7.64
N ASP A 124 -24.73 -7.91 7.72
CA ASP A 124 -25.76 -7.89 6.69
C ASP A 124 -25.23 -7.24 5.41
N PHE A 125 -24.48 -6.13 5.54
CA PHE A 125 -23.84 -5.50 4.39
C PHE A 125 -22.82 -6.42 3.71
N LEU A 126 -22.03 -7.16 4.50
CA LEU A 126 -21.03 -8.09 3.99
C LEU A 126 -21.64 -9.30 3.30
N GLU A 127 -22.69 -9.89 3.89
CA GLU A 127 -23.44 -11.01 3.30
C GLU A 127 -24.01 -10.62 1.94
N ARG A 128 -24.60 -9.43 1.82
CA ARG A 128 -25.07 -8.92 0.52
C ARG A 128 -23.94 -8.64 -0.46
N SER A 129 -22.74 -8.29 0.01
CA SER A 129 -21.56 -7.96 -0.80
C SER A 129 -20.74 -9.17 -1.26
N GLU A 130 -21.08 -10.41 -0.88
CA GLU A 130 -20.23 -11.60 -1.14
C GLU A 130 -19.95 -11.85 -2.63
N GLN A 131 -20.90 -11.49 -3.48
CA GLN A 131 -20.78 -11.70 -4.93
C GLN A 131 -20.24 -10.47 -5.68
N ASP A 132 -19.87 -9.41 -4.97
CA ASP A 132 -19.37 -8.20 -5.58
C ASP A 132 -17.97 -8.43 -6.15
N ARG A 133 -17.78 -8.13 -7.44
CA ARG A 133 -16.47 -8.23 -8.09
C ARG A 133 -15.49 -7.17 -7.59
N HIS A 134 -16.02 -6.02 -7.18
CA HIS A 134 -15.28 -4.88 -6.64
C HIS A 134 -16.14 -4.11 -5.64
N GLN A 135 -15.53 -3.24 -4.85
CA GLN A 135 -16.19 -2.23 -4.04
C GLN A 135 -15.46 -0.89 -4.25
N PHE A 136 -16.17 0.23 -4.14
CA PHE A 136 -15.58 1.55 -4.10
C PHE A 136 -15.47 2.00 -2.66
N ARG A 137 -14.25 2.28 -2.21
CA ARG A 137 -13.98 2.83 -0.89
C ARG A 137 -13.60 4.29 -1.07
N ILE A 138 -14.29 5.17 -0.37
CA ILE A 138 -14.18 6.61 -0.52
C ILE A 138 -13.93 7.19 0.87
N ILE A 139 -12.99 8.12 0.97
CA ILE A 139 -12.81 8.96 2.15
C ILE A 139 -13.08 10.40 1.74
N VAL A 140 -13.91 11.09 2.51
CA VAL A 140 -14.26 12.49 2.30
C VAL A 140 -13.81 13.29 3.53
N SER A 141 -12.83 14.17 3.35
CA SER A 141 -12.27 15.00 4.44
C SER A 141 -12.40 16.48 4.07
N PRO A 142 -13.40 17.18 4.60
CA PRO A 142 -13.61 18.59 4.31
C PRO A 142 -12.67 19.52 5.10
N GLU A 143 -12.21 20.59 4.47
CA GLU A 143 -11.45 21.65 5.12
C GLU A 143 -12.32 22.37 6.15
N GLY A 144 -11.88 22.39 7.41
CA GLY A 144 -12.67 22.96 8.50
C GLY A 144 -13.82 22.06 8.97
N GLY A 145 -13.73 20.74 8.80
CA GLY A 145 -14.76 19.77 9.18
C GLY A 145 -15.31 19.92 10.60
N ALA A 146 -14.50 20.39 11.56
CA ALA A 146 -14.97 20.70 12.93
C ALA A 146 -16.14 21.71 12.97
N ARG A 147 -16.24 22.62 11.98
CA ARG A 147 -17.32 23.60 11.87
C ARG A 147 -18.60 23.05 11.24
N MET A 148 -18.55 21.86 10.64
CA MET A 148 -19.72 21.25 9.99
C MET A 148 -20.66 20.54 10.96
N GLY A 149 -20.17 20.20 12.16
CA GLY A 149 -20.90 19.39 13.12
C GLY A 149 -21.04 17.96 12.59
N ASP A 150 -22.28 17.50 12.45
CA ASP A 150 -22.63 16.18 11.92
C ASP A 150 -22.41 16.08 10.39
N PHE A 151 -21.60 15.09 9.97
CA PHE A 151 -21.32 14.82 8.56
C PHE A 151 -22.39 13.98 7.88
N LYS A 152 -23.25 13.25 8.61
CA LYS A 152 -24.22 12.31 8.04
C LYS A 152 -25.05 12.92 6.94
N GLN A 153 -25.63 14.11 7.18
CA GLN A 153 -26.44 14.78 6.17
C GLN A 153 -25.62 15.20 4.94
N ALA A 154 -24.41 15.75 5.14
CA ALA A 154 -23.55 16.14 4.02
C ALA A 154 -23.11 14.93 3.19
N THR A 155 -22.88 13.79 3.83
CA THR A 155 -22.59 12.51 3.18
C THR A 155 -23.80 11.99 2.41
N ARG A 156 -25.01 12.02 3.00
CA ARG A 156 -26.26 11.64 2.31
C ARG A 156 -26.50 12.52 1.08
N ASP A 157 -26.28 13.83 1.17
CA ASP A 157 -26.41 14.77 0.05
C ASP A 157 -25.38 14.46 -1.06
N LEU A 158 -24.13 14.16 -0.68
CA LEU A 158 -23.07 13.77 -1.62
C LEU A 158 -23.42 12.45 -2.32
N MET A 159 -23.93 11.47 -1.59
CA MET A 159 -24.32 10.18 -2.15
C MET A 159 -25.56 10.30 -3.04
N ALA A 160 -26.54 11.12 -2.68
CA ALA A 160 -27.68 11.43 -3.55
C ALA A 160 -27.22 12.12 -4.85
N ARG A 161 -26.25 13.04 -4.75
CA ARG A 161 -25.65 13.66 -5.94
C ARG A 161 -24.91 12.63 -6.80
N MET A 162 -24.16 11.73 -6.19
CA MET A 162 -23.46 10.64 -6.87
C MET A 162 -24.42 9.68 -7.58
N GLU A 163 -25.55 9.34 -6.98
CA GLU A 163 -26.62 8.55 -7.60
C GLU A 163 -27.21 9.27 -8.82
N ALA A 164 -27.50 10.57 -8.69
CA ALA A 164 -28.04 11.39 -9.79
C ALA A 164 -27.04 11.52 -10.96
N ASP A 165 -25.76 11.72 -10.65
CA ASP A 165 -24.69 11.84 -11.64
C ASP A 165 -24.42 10.50 -12.34
N THR A 166 -24.51 9.38 -11.61
CA THR A 166 -24.34 8.03 -12.15
C THR A 166 -25.63 7.42 -12.70
N GLY A 167 -26.77 8.12 -12.62
CA GLY A 167 -28.08 7.67 -13.12
C GLY A 167 -28.52 6.31 -12.57
N ARG A 168 -28.08 5.93 -11.37
CA ARG A 168 -28.41 4.66 -10.73
C ARG A 168 -28.42 4.80 -9.22
N ARG A 169 -29.23 3.97 -8.55
CA ARG A 169 -29.18 3.81 -7.10
C ARG A 169 -27.93 3.02 -6.70
N LEU A 170 -27.30 3.45 -5.62
CA LEU A 170 -26.11 2.85 -5.07
C LEU A 170 -26.46 2.25 -3.71
N ASP A 171 -25.90 1.06 -3.43
CA ASP A 171 -25.94 0.44 -2.10
C ASP A 171 -24.61 0.78 -1.41
N TRP A 172 -24.69 1.52 -0.30
CA TRP A 172 -23.53 2.06 0.40
C TRP A 172 -23.76 2.16 1.90
N ILE A 173 -22.67 2.10 2.65
CA ILE A 173 -22.61 2.41 4.08
C ILE A 173 -21.53 3.46 4.33
N ALA A 174 -21.67 4.22 5.40
CA ALA A 174 -20.69 5.21 5.82
C ALA A 174 -20.49 5.22 7.34
N VAL A 175 -19.34 5.75 7.76
CA VAL A 175 -19.02 6.05 9.17
C VAL A 175 -18.22 7.35 9.25
N ASP A 176 -18.52 8.16 10.25
CA ASP A 176 -17.85 9.44 10.48
C ASP A 176 -16.82 9.29 11.60
N HIS A 177 -15.61 9.81 11.37
CA HIS A 177 -14.52 9.82 12.33
C HIS A 177 -14.21 11.27 12.72
N HIS A 178 -14.39 11.61 14.00
CA HIS A 178 -14.14 12.96 14.53
C HIS A 178 -12.86 13.08 15.36
N ASN A 179 -12.33 11.96 15.86
CA ASN A 179 -11.18 11.90 16.79
C ASN A 179 -9.84 11.57 16.13
N THR A 180 -9.84 11.28 14.83
CA THR A 180 -8.63 11.26 14.02
C THR A 180 -8.17 12.71 13.80
N GLY A 181 -6.87 12.99 13.70
CA GLY A 181 -6.34 14.37 13.62
C GLY A 181 -6.98 15.31 12.57
N HIS A 182 -7.77 14.78 11.63
CA HIS A 182 -8.72 15.52 10.79
C HIS A 182 -10.07 14.78 10.68
N PRO A 183 -11.21 15.43 11.00
CA PRO A 183 -12.52 14.80 10.85
C PRO A 183 -12.81 14.40 9.39
N HIS A 184 -13.30 13.19 9.18
CA HIS A 184 -13.57 12.64 7.85
C HIS A 184 -14.62 11.51 7.87
N THR A 185 -15.21 11.25 6.71
CA THR A 185 -16.18 10.16 6.52
C THR A 185 -15.60 9.07 5.63
N HIS A 186 -15.70 7.82 6.06
CA HIS A 186 -15.50 6.65 5.20
C HIS A 186 -16.82 6.25 4.57
N ILE A 187 -16.81 5.97 3.27
CA ILE A 187 -17.98 5.48 2.51
C ILE A 187 -17.56 4.24 1.74
N VAL A 188 -18.31 3.15 1.89
CA VAL A 188 -18.13 1.91 1.12
C VAL A 188 -19.34 1.74 0.22
N VAL A 189 -19.12 1.81 -1.08
CA VAL A 189 -20.13 1.57 -2.11
C VAL A 189 -19.91 0.21 -2.73
N ARG A 190 -20.98 -0.58 -2.82
CA ARG A 190 -20.95 -1.90 -3.43
C ARG A 190 -20.63 -1.85 -4.92
N GLY A 191 -20.06 -2.95 -5.42
CA GLY A 191 -19.79 -3.11 -6.84
C GLY A 191 -20.99 -3.54 -7.66
N ARG A 192 -22.15 -3.75 -7.01
CA ARG A 192 -23.41 -4.13 -7.63
C ARG A 192 -24.53 -3.21 -7.17
N ASP A 193 -25.48 -2.97 -8.06
CA ASP A 193 -26.70 -2.24 -7.74
C ASP A 193 -27.79 -3.16 -7.17
N ALA A 194 -28.94 -2.59 -6.79
CA ALA A 194 -30.10 -3.35 -6.29
C ALA A 194 -30.64 -4.39 -7.29
N ARG A 195 -30.25 -4.32 -8.57
CA ARG A 195 -30.62 -5.29 -9.61
C ARG A 195 -29.49 -6.31 -9.87
N MET A 196 -28.49 -6.37 -8.98
CA MET A 196 -27.32 -7.24 -9.05
C MET A 196 -26.44 -7.00 -10.29
N LYS A 197 -26.53 -5.83 -10.94
CA LYS A 197 -25.69 -5.46 -12.08
C LYS A 197 -24.42 -4.76 -11.60
N ASP A 198 -23.31 -5.04 -12.28
CA ASP A 198 -22.00 -4.43 -11.98
C ASP A 198 -22.06 -2.88 -12.11
N VAL A 199 -21.75 -2.20 -11.01
CA VAL A 199 -21.62 -0.74 -10.94
C VAL A 199 -20.28 -0.34 -11.56
N VAL A 200 -20.33 0.28 -12.73
CA VAL A 200 -19.19 0.93 -13.39
C VAL A 200 -19.34 2.45 -13.31
N ILE A 201 -18.36 3.12 -12.72
CA ILE A 201 -18.32 4.59 -12.58
C ILE A 201 -17.17 5.13 -13.42
N ALA A 202 -17.42 6.22 -14.15
CA ALA A 202 -16.40 6.86 -14.99
C ALA A 202 -15.18 7.30 -14.16
N ARG A 203 -13.97 7.04 -14.68
CA ARG A 203 -12.72 7.41 -13.99
C ARG A 203 -12.67 8.90 -13.66
N ASP A 204 -13.00 9.75 -14.63
CA ASP A 204 -12.96 11.21 -14.47
C ASP A 204 -13.91 11.70 -13.37
N TYR A 205 -15.04 11.02 -13.19
CA TYR A 205 -15.97 11.32 -12.10
C TYR A 205 -15.34 10.97 -10.74
N LEU A 206 -14.76 9.77 -10.61
CA LEU A 206 -14.08 9.35 -9.38
C LEU A 206 -12.84 10.19 -9.06
N THR A 207 -12.11 10.69 -10.07
CA THR A 207 -10.87 11.46 -9.84
C THR A 207 -11.10 12.96 -9.66
N HIS A 208 -12.16 13.52 -10.24
CA HIS A 208 -12.42 14.97 -10.20
C HIS A 208 -13.85 15.31 -9.81
N GLY A 209 -14.85 14.70 -10.48
CA GLY A 209 -16.26 15.08 -10.34
C GLY A 209 -16.81 14.92 -8.91
N LEU A 210 -16.48 13.82 -8.23
CA LEU A 210 -16.93 13.57 -6.86
C LEU A 210 -16.37 14.61 -5.87
N ARG A 211 -15.09 14.99 -6.06
CA ARG A 211 -14.47 16.05 -5.24
C ARG A 211 -15.13 17.40 -5.50
N GLU A 212 -15.41 17.74 -6.75
CA GLU A 212 -16.10 18.99 -7.11
C GLU A 212 -17.51 19.04 -6.51
N ALA A 213 -18.26 17.94 -6.57
CA ALA A 213 -19.57 17.84 -5.94
C ALA A 213 -19.49 18.04 -4.41
N ALA A 214 -18.50 17.42 -3.76
CA ALA A 214 -18.29 17.60 -2.32
C ALA A 214 -17.86 19.04 -1.97
N GLU A 215 -16.96 19.65 -2.74
CA GLU A 215 -16.55 21.06 -2.58
C GLU A 215 -17.74 22.03 -2.71
N ASP A 216 -18.63 21.80 -3.67
CA ASP A 216 -19.82 22.61 -3.87
C ASP A 216 -20.81 22.46 -2.69
N LEU A 217 -21.06 21.23 -2.21
CA LEU A 217 -21.94 20.98 -1.05
C LEU A 217 -21.41 21.64 0.23
N VAL A 218 -20.12 21.48 0.50
CA VAL A 218 -19.48 22.10 1.67
C VAL A 218 -19.48 23.63 1.55
N THR A 219 -19.29 24.17 0.33
CA THR A 219 -19.37 25.62 0.09
C THR A 219 -20.77 26.16 0.29
N GLN A 220 -21.81 25.44 -0.11
CA GLN A 220 -23.20 25.82 0.14
C GLN A 220 -23.51 25.86 1.64
N ARG A 221 -23.01 24.89 2.40
CA ARG A 221 -23.27 24.78 3.85
C ARG A 221 -22.47 25.77 4.70
N LEU A 222 -21.18 25.98 4.40
CA LEU A 222 -20.28 26.83 5.21
C LEU A 222 -20.07 28.23 4.62
N GLY A 223 -20.64 28.51 3.45
CA GLY A 223 -20.34 29.69 2.64
C GLY A 223 -18.93 29.67 2.02
N PRO A 224 -18.65 30.61 1.10
CA PRO A 224 -17.32 30.77 0.51
C PRO A 224 -16.28 31.18 1.55
N ARG A 225 -15.02 30.85 1.27
CA ARG A 225 -13.86 31.28 2.04
C ARG A 225 -13.64 32.78 1.88
N ARG A 226 -13.43 33.47 3.01
CA ARG A 226 -13.12 34.90 3.03
C ARG A 226 -11.66 35.14 2.62
N ALA A 227 -11.36 36.31 2.08
CA ALA A 227 -9.99 36.68 1.66
C ALA A 227 -8.98 36.54 2.81
N LEU A 228 -9.34 36.97 4.02
CA LEU A 228 -8.51 36.83 5.22
C LEU A 228 -8.24 35.36 5.56
N GLU A 229 -9.27 34.51 5.51
CA GLU A 229 -9.15 33.07 5.77
C GLU A 229 -8.21 32.38 4.76
N ILE A 230 -8.26 32.81 3.49
CA ILE A 230 -7.35 32.32 2.43
C ILE A 230 -5.92 32.77 2.73
N ALA A 231 -5.72 34.05 3.06
CA ALA A 231 -4.40 34.61 3.36
C ALA A 231 -3.74 33.92 4.58
N GLU A 232 -4.47 33.76 5.68
CA GLU A 232 -3.99 33.06 6.88
C GLU A 232 -3.62 31.61 6.59
N THR A 233 -4.44 30.90 5.81
CA THR A 233 -4.15 29.50 5.46
C THR A 233 -2.93 29.37 4.57
N ARG A 234 -2.70 30.35 3.68
CA ARG A 234 -1.48 30.37 2.84
C ARG A 234 -0.25 30.73 3.67
N GLN A 235 -0.34 31.71 4.58
CA GLN A 235 0.75 32.06 5.48
C GLN A 235 1.18 30.86 6.35
N LYS A 236 0.20 30.12 6.91
CA LYS A 236 0.47 28.91 7.69
C LYS A 236 1.17 27.80 6.92
N GLN A 237 1.23 27.83 5.59
CA GLN A 237 1.93 26.81 4.78
C GLN A 237 3.45 27.02 4.72
N VAL A 238 3.92 28.24 4.99
CA VAL A 238 5.34 28.62 4.85
C VAL A 238 6.25 27.72 5.68
N ASP A 239 5.91 27.50 6.95
CA ASP A 239 6.77 26.79 7.91
C ASP A 239 6.42 25.30 8.06
N GLN A 240 5.56 24.75 7.20
CA GLN A 240 5.13 23.35 7.32
C GLN A 240 6.13 22.37 6.70
N ASP A 241 6.57 21.39 7.47
CA ASP A 241 7.46 20.30 7.00
C ASP A 241 6.72 19.22 6.17
N ARG A 242 5.82 19.66 5.27
CA ARG A 242 5.02 18.81 4.39
C ARG A 242 4.83 19.49 3.03
N TRP A 243 4.41 18.72 2.03
CA TRP A 243 4.04 19.27 0.72
C TRP A 243 2.73 20.07 0.79
N THR A 244 2.75 21.33 0.34
CA THR A 244 1.67 22.31 0.46
C THR A 244 1.22 22.86 -0.90
N GLY A 245 0.37 23.89 -0.89
CA GLY A 245 0.00 24.63 -2.11
C GLY A 245 1.17 25.47 -2.64
N LEU A 246 1.91 26.14 -1.75
CA LEU A 246 3.07 26.96 -2.11
C LEU A 246 4.14 26.15 -2.85
N ASP A 247 4.36 24.89 -2.47
CA ASP A 247 5.34 24.04 -3.14
C ASP A 247 4.97 23.74 -4.60
N ARG A 248 3.66 23.66 -4.93
CA ARG A 248 3.20 23.51 -6.33
C ARG A 248 3.37 24.81 -7.11
N GLU A 249 3.20 25.96 -6.47
CA GLU A 249 3.44 27.26 -7.10
C GLU A 249 4.93 27.44 -7.41
N ILE A 250 5.80 27.12 -6.45
CA ILE A 250 7.25 27.07 -6.63
C ILE A 250 7.62 26.12 -7.76
N GLU A 251 7.08 24.89 -7.76
CA GLU A 251 7.33 23.89 -8.81
C GLU A 251 7.00 24.41 -10.21
N ASN A 252 5.90 25.13 -10.37
CA ASN A 252 5.50 25.70 -11.67
C ASN A 252 6.41 26.84 -12.15
N LEU A 253 7.20 27.44 -11.25
CA LEU A 253 8.12 28.54 -11.54
C LEU A 253 9.59 28.08 -11.63
N ILE A 254 9.87 26.78 -11.47
CA ILE A 254 11.22 26.25 -11.65
C ILE A 254 11.58 26.25 -13.13
N ASP A 255 12.70 26.88 -13.47
CA ASP A 255 13.37 26.70 -14.75
C ASP A 255 14.62 25.83 -14.57
N GLY A 256 14.63 24.67 -15.23
CA GLY A 256 15.62 23.62 -15.03
C GLY A 256 15.66 23.08 -13.59
N SER A 257 16.52 23.68 -12.75
CA SER A 257 16.64 23.36 -11.32
C SER A 257 16.56 24.57 -10.40
N VAL A 258 16.36 25.77 -10.97
CA VAL A 258 16.36 27.03 -10.22
C VAL A 258 14.93 27.54 -10.14
N PHE A 259 14.49 27.81 -8.92
CA PHE A 259 13.30 28.56 -8.64
C PHE A 259 13.67 30.04 -8.50
N GLU A 260 13.00 30.89 -9.26
CA GLU A 260 13.04 32.33 -9.08
C GLU A 260 11.59 32.86 -9.09
N PRO A 261 11.16 33.63 -8.07
CA PRO A 261 9.84 34.22 -8.06
C PRO A 261 9.77 35.32 -9.12
N GLY A 262 8.78 35.23 -10.00
CA GLY A 262 8.56 36.24 -11.05
C GLY A 262 8.23 37.63 -10.51
N ASP A 263 8.20 38.60 -11.43
CA ASP A 263 7.85 39.98 -11.13
C ASP A 263 6.43 40.12 -10.57
N ALA A 264 6.24 41.11 -9.70
CA ALA A 264 4.98 41.35 -9.01
C ALA A 264 4.53 42.80 -9.17
N SER A 265 3.45 43.01 -9.93
CA SER A 265 2.88 44.32 -10.26
C SER A 265 1.72 44.69 -9.32
N SER A 266 0.90 43.72 -8.94
CA SER A 266 -0.26 43.91 -8.06
C SER A 266 0.05 43.64 -6.59
N SER A 267 -0.78 44.16 -5.67
CA SER A 267 -0.65 43.86 -4.23
C SER A 267 -0.77 42.35 -3.94
N GLY A 268 -1.67 41.66 -4.63
CA GLY A 268 -1.85 40.20 -4.49
C GLY A 268 -0.65 39.39 -5.02
N GLU A 269 -0.02 39.84 -6.11
CA GLU A 269 1.22 39.25 -6.62
C GLU A 269 2.38 39.47 -5.64
N ARG A 270 2.51 40.68 -5.07
CA ARG A 270 3.55 40.98 -4.07
C ARG A 270 3.41 40.10 -2.83
N PHE A 271 2.17 39.88 -2.37
CA PHE A 271 1.87 38.97 -1.27
C PHE A 271 2.18 37.51 -1.62
N SER A 272 1.81 37.04 -2.81
CA SER A 272 2.11 35.66 -3.21
C SER A 272 3.62 35.43 -3.36
N ARG A 273 4.33 36.41 -3.92
CA ARG A 273 5.80 36.43 -4.04
C ARG A 273 6.48 36.37 -2.68
N SER A 274 6.00 37.14 -1.68
CA SER A 274 6.59 37.10 -0.33
C SER A 274 6.44 35.73 0.33
N LEU A 275 5.28 35.07 0.16
CA LEU A 275 5.05 33.71 0.65
C LEU A 275 5.94 32.68 -0.04
N GLN A 276 6.14 32.78 -1.36
CA GLN A 276 7.00 31.87 -2.11
C GLN A 276 8.47 32.01 -1.68
N ILE A 277 8.95 33.25 -1.50
CA ILE A 277 10.29 33.53 -0.97
C ILE A 277 10.45 32.96 0.44
N ALA A 278 9.51 33.22 1.34
CA ALA A 278 9.55 32.71 2.70
C ALA A 278 9.55 31.17 2.72
N ARG A 279 8.72 30.56 1.86
CA ARG A 279 8.67 29.11 1.70
C ARG A 279 9.98 28.53 1.16
N ALA A 280 10.59 29.15 0.15
CA ALA A 280 11.87 28.70 -0.39
C ALA A 280 13.00 28.78 0.65
N ARG A 281 13.01 29.83 1.49
CA ARG A 281 13.91 29.91 2.65
C ARG A 281 13.68 28.78 3.65
N HIS A 282 12.43 28.43 3.94
CA HIS A 282 12.12 27.26 4.78
C HIS A 282 12.61 25.96 4.15
N LEU A 283 12.43 25.77 2.84
CA LEU A 283 12.96 24.60 2.14
C LEU A 283 14.51 24.56 2.19
N GLN A 284 15.17 25.71 2.22
CA GLN A 284 16.62 25.81 2.42
C GLN A 284 17.03 25.37 3.84
N THR A 285 16.30 25.75 4.90
CA THR A 285 16.62 25.29 6.27
C THR A 285 16.46 23.78 6.42
N LEU A 286 15.54 23.17 5.66
CA LEU A 286 15.37 21.72 5.58
C LEU A 286 16.44 21.02 4.72
N GLY A 287 17.35 21.78 4.11
CA GLY A 287 18.40 21.29 3.22
C GLY A 287 17.88 20.79 1.88
N LEU A 288 16.67 21.19 1.47
CA LEU A 288 16.00 20.78 0.22
C LEU A 288 16.23 21.74 -0.95
N ALA A 289 16.72 22.95 -0.65
CA ALA A 289 17.07 23.99 -1.61
C ALA A 289 18.37 24.67 -1.18
N GLU A 290 19.09 25.26 -2.13
CA GLU A 290 20.32 26.02 -1.91
C GLU A 290 20.19 27.42 -2.51
N PRO A 291 20.78 28.46 -1.89
CA PRO A 291 20.72 29.81 -2.46
C PRO A 291 21.46 29.85 -3.80
N ALA A 292 20.82 30.42 -4.82
CA ALA A 292 21.38 30.64 -6.16
C ALA A 292 21.42 32.13 -6.55
N GLY A 293 20.87 33.01 -5.72
CA GLY A 293 20.85 34.47 -5.88
C GLY A 293 20.11 35.14 -4.72
N ALA A 294 19.91 36.45 -4.77
CA ALA A 294 19.25 37.21 -3.69
C ALA A 294 17.80 36.74 -3.41
N VAL A 295 17.09 36.32 -4.47
CA VAL A 295 15.73 35.77 -4.41
C VAL A 295 15.58 34.50 -5.25
N ALA A 296 16.69 33.79 -5.52
CA ALA A 296 16.67 32.59 -6.34
C ALA A 296 17.24 31.40 -5.57
N TRP A 297 16.67 30.21 -5.78
CA TRP A 297 17.08 28.98 -5.11
C TRP A 297 17.25 27.83 -6.10
N ARG A 298 18.36 27.10 -5.98
CA ARG A 298 18.55 25.81 -6.67
C ARG A 298 17.88 24.71 -5.85
N MET A 299 16.89 24.05 -6.45
CA MET A 299 16.16 22.96 -5.82
C MET A 299 16.96 21.65 -5.94
N LYS A 300 17.14 20.93 -4.83
CA LYS A 300 17.89 19.67 -4.86
C LYS A 300 17.14 18.58 -5.62
N PRO A 301 17.84 17.65 -6.30
CA PRO A 301 17.20 16.48 -6.89
C PRO A 301 16.35 15.71 -5.87
N GLY A 302 15.10 15.43 -6.21
CA GLY A 302 14.17 14.68 -5.35
C GLY A 302 13.63 15.45 -4.14
N TRP A 303 13.80 16.78 -4.06
CA TRP A 303 13.29 17.59 -2.95
C TRP A 303 11.81 17.34 -2.63
N GLN A 304 10.99 17.15 -3.67
CA GLN A 304 9.55 16.89 -3.56
C GLN A 304 9.26 15.61 -2.78
N GLU A 305 9.95 14.52 -3.13
CA GLU A 305 9.74 13.22 -2.50
C GLU A 305 10.27 13.21 -1.06
N GLN A 306 11.36 13.93 -0.80
CA GLN A 306 11.87 14.13 0.55
C GLN A 306 10.89 14.91 1.43
N LEU A 307 10.32 16.01 0.92
CA LEU A 307 9.32 16.81 1.64
C LEU A 307 8.02 16.04 1.89
N LYS A 308 7.53 15.30 0.89
CA LYS A 308 6.36 14.40 1.04
C LYS A 308 6.63 13.30 2.07
N ARG A 309 7.85 12.75 2.11
CA ARG A 309 8.27 11.74 3.12
C ARG A 309 8.30 12.35 4.52
N ARG A 310 8.85 13.55 4.69
CA ARG A 310 8.83 14.28 5.97
C ARG A 310 7.40 14.56 6.44
N GLY A 311 6.53 15.01 5.55
CA GLY A 311 5.11 15.24 5.85
C GLY A 311 4.40 13.98 6.36
N ARG A 312 4.54 12.85 5.63
CA ARG A 312 3.98 11.55 6.04
C ARG A 312 4.51 11.08 7.39
N ARG A 313 5.80 11.27 7.66
CA ARG A 313 6.42 10.95 8.95
C ARG A 313 5.80 11.79 10.08
N GLY A 314 5.62 13.09 9.85
CA GLY A 314 4.95 13.97 10.80
C GLY A 314 3.49 13.57 11.04
N ASP A 315 2.77 13.10 10.03
CA ASP A 315 1.40 12.57 10.17
C ASP A 315 1.38 11.32 11.05
N ILE A 316 2.28 10.36 10.81
CA ILE A 316 2.42 9.13 11.61
C ILE A 316 2.70 9.48 13.08
N ILE A 317 3.66 10.37 13.35
CA ILE A 317 3.99 10.78 14.72
C ILE A 317 2.79 11.43 15.41
N ARG A 318 2.03 12.28 14.70
CA ARG A 318 0.80 12.89 15.25
C ARG A 318 -0.26 11.85 15.58
N THR A 319 -0.53 10.91 14.69
CA THR A 319 -1.51 9.83 14.93
C THR A 319 -1.12 9.00 16.15
N LEU A 320 0.17 8.66 16.27
CA LEU A 320 0.67 7.86 17.38
C LEU A 320 0.67 8.59 18.72
N ALA A 321 0.96 9.89 18.73
CA ALA A 321 0.87 10.71 19.94
C ALA A 321 -0.57 10.81 20.45
N ALA A 322 -1.56 10.85 19.55
CA ALA A 322 -2.97 10.85 19.91
C ALA A 322 -3.44 9.50 20.49
N GLU A 323 -2.98 8.39 19.90
CA GLU A 323 -3.40 7.04 20.29
C GLU A 323 -2.69 6.52 21.56
N PHE A 324 -1.43 6.90 21.78
CA PHE A 324 -0.60 6.34 22.87
C PHE A 324 -0.08 7.35 23.90
N GLY A 325 -0.50 8.62 23.82
CA GLY A 325 -0.17 9.67 24.78
C GLY A 325 1.25 10.26 24.69
N GLU A 326 1.57 11.19 25.59
CA GLU A 326 2.80 11.98 25.55
C GLU A 326 4.10 11.19 25.84
N ARG A 327 4.03 10.01 26.45
CA ARG A 327 5.20 9.21 26.88
C ARG A 327 5.98 8.56 25.73
N LYS A 328 5.65 8.84 24.46
CA LYS A 328 6.25 8.18 23.28
C LYS A 328 6.78 9.15 22.22
N LYS A 329 7.25 10.32 22.65
CA LYS A 329 7.75 11.42 21.79
C LYS A 329 9.00 11.09 20.94
N HIS A 330 9.55 9.87 21.01
CA HIS A 330 10.72 9.45 20.22
C HIS A 330 10.43 8.18 19.40
N ILE A 331 9.46 8.25 18.49
CA ILE A 331 9.29 7.20 17.48
C ILE A 331 10.46 7.25 16.51
N GLN A 332 11.21 6.15 16.45
CA GLN A 332 12.34 5.96 15.58
C GLN A 332 11.91 5.17 14.34
N PHE A 333 12.66 5.36 13.24
CA PHE A 333 12.36 4.72 11.96
C PHE A 333 13.55 3.84 11.60
N VAL A 334 13.30 2.55 11.40
CA VAL A 334 14.36 1.58 11.06
C VAL A 334 15.12 1.99 9.78
N GLN A 335 14.44 2.71 8.88
CA GLN A 335 15.00 3.21 7.62
C GLN A 335 16.10 4.26 7.80
N ASP A 336 16.10 4.94 8.95
CA ASP A 336 17.05 6.03 9.24
C ASP A 336 18.37 5.49 9.83
N ARG A 337 18.44 4.20 10.19
CA ARG A 337 19.65 3.58 10.71
C ARG A 337 20.69 3.37 9.60
N ASP A 338 21.93 3.10 9.98
CA ASP A 338 22.93 2.63 9.03
C ASP A 338 22.61 1.22 8.53
N ALA A 339 23.10 0.88 7.34
CA ALA A 339 22.77 -0.39 6.68
C ALA A 339 23.37 -1.62 7.39
N ASP A 340 24.47 -1.41 8.11
CA ASP A 340 25.25 -2.36 8.90
C ASP A 340 24.94 -2.31 10.40
N ALA A 341 24.03 -1.43 10.82
CA ALA A 341 23.61 -1.33 12.22
C ALA A 341 23.05 -2.68 12.72
N THR A 342 23.36 -3.02 13.97
CA THR A 342 22.87 -4.23 14.63
C THR A 342 21.33 -4.32 14.54
N PRO A 343 20.77 -5.51 14.23
CA PRO A 343 19.33 -5.72 14.23
C PRO A 343 18.69 -5.37 15.58
N ILE A 344 17.48 -4.84 15.52
CA ILE A 344 16.68 -4.52 16.71
C ILE A 344 15.76 -5.69 16.99
N GLN A 345 15.80 -6.23 18.21
CA GLN A 345 14.83 -7.19 18.67
C GLN A 345 13.81 -6.51 19.58
N GLY A 346 12.54 -6.87 19.43
CA GLY A 346 11.48 -6.25 20.20
C GLY A 346 10.13 -6.94 20.06
N VAL A 347 9.14 -6.35 20.72
CA VAL A 347 7.78 -6.86 20.82
C VAL A 347 6.82 -6.00 20.01
N VAL A 348 5.95 -6.64 19.23
CA VAL A 348 4.89 -5.94 18.48
C VAL A 348 3.88 -5.33 19.44
N LYS A 349 3.79 -4.00 19.47
CA LYS A 349 2.88 -3.28 20.38
C LYS A 349 1.56 -2.90 19.74
N ALA A 350 1.59 -2.44 18.49
CA ALA A 350 0.40 -1.93 17.81
C ALA A 350 0.54 -1.97 16.28
N TYR A 351 -0.60 -1.79 15.61
CA TYR A 351 -0.70 -1.53 14.18
C TYR A 351 -1.52 -0.27 13.98
N GLY A 352 -1.13 0.56 13.02
CA GLY A 352 -1.95 1.70 12.60
C GLY A 352 -2.10 1.74 11.08
N ALA A 353 -3.06 2.52 10.60
CA ALA A 353 -3.31 2.64 9.18
C ALA A 353 -2.22 3.47 8.48
N GLU A 354 -1.61 2.91 7.43
CA GLU A 354 -0.72 3.65 6.52
C GLU A 354 -1.50 4.12 5.27
N ASP A 355 -2.41 3.27 4.77
CA ASP A 355 -3.40 3.63 3.74
C ASP A 355 -4.70 2.88 4.05
N GLU A 356 -5.63 3.57 4.70
CA GLU A 356 -6.92 3.06 5.15
C GLU A 356 -7.76 2.52 3.99
N LEU A 357 -7.67 3.11 2.81
CA LEU A 357 -8.43 2.66 1.65
C LEU A 357 -7.92 1.33 1.10
N ARG A 358 -6.62 1.08 1.23
CA ARG A 358 -5.94 -0.14 0.77
C ARG A 358 -5.76 -1.20 1.86
N ASP A 359 -6.24 -0.93 3.07
CA ASP A 359 -6.03 -1.76 4.27
C ASP A 359 -4.54 -2.05 4.55
N THR A 360 -3.62 -1.17 4.12
CA THR A 360 -2.20 -1.33 4.43
C THR A 360 -1.90 -0.68 5.77
N ARG A 361 -1.24 -1.43 6.66
CA ARG A 361 -0.98 -1.02 8.04
C ARG A 361 0.51 -1.04 8.33
N TYR A 362 0.99 0.02 8.95
CA TYR A 362 2.30 0.02 9.59
C TYR A 362 2.22 -0.75 10.91
N MET A 363 3.37 -1.09 11.47
CA MET A 363 3.50 -1.78 12.75
C MET A 363 4.43 -0.99 13.67
N LEU A 364 4.12 -1.00 14.97
CA LEU A 364 4.99 -0.49 16.01
C LEU A 364 5.61 -1.65 16.79
N VAL A 365 6.92 -1.57 16.96
CA VAL A 365 7.69 -2.50 17.77
C VAL A 365 8.34 -1.72 18.88
N GLU A 366 8.24 -2.22 20.11
CA GLU A 366 9.01 -1.69 21.23
C GLU A 366 10.17 -2.64 21.47
N ASP A 367 11.39 -2.12 21.39
CA ASP A 367 12.58 -2.90 21.73
C ASP A 367 12.65 -3.18 23.24
N PHE A 368 13.57 -4.04 23.64
CA PHE A 368 13.73 -4.42 25.04
C PHE A 368 14.38 -3.32 25.91
N ASP A 369 14.83 -2.22 25.30
CA ASP A 369 15.37 -1.03 25.96
C ASP A 369 14.31 0.09 26.11
N GLY A 370 13.10 -0.13 25.59
CA GLY A 370 11.95 0.79 25.67
C GLY A 370 11.80 1.76 24.50
N GLY A 371 12.64 1.67 23.47
CA GLY A 371 12.54 2.43 22.23
C GLY A 371 11.42 1.94 21.33
N ILE A 372 10.75 2.86 20.61
CA ILE A 372 9.62 2.53 19.74
C ILE A 372 9.99 2.74 18.28
N TRP A 373 9.81 1.69 17.50
CA TRP A 373 10.20 1.60 16.10
C TRP A 373 8.97 1.50 15.19
N HIS A 374 8.89 2.42 14.23
CA HIS A 374 7.93 2.35 13.14
C HIS A 374 8.43 1.41 12.04
N VAL A 375 7.58 0.46 11.65
CA VAL A 375 7.80 -0.50 10.56
C VAL A 375 6.76 -0.26 9.45
N PRO A 376 7.18 0.05 8.21
CA PRO A 376 6.26 0.35 7.12
C PRO A 376 5.43 -0.89 6.70
N ALA A 377 4.23 -0.67 6.14
CA ALA A 377 3.35 -1.76 5.69
C ALA A 377 4.00 -2.65 4.62
N GLY A 378 4.90 -2.09 3.82
CA GLY A 378 5.64 -2.83 2.80
C GLY A 378 6.49 -3.97 3.37
N ALA A 379 6.99 -3.83 4.61
CA ALA A 379 7.80 -4.85 5.29
C ALA A 379 6.95 -5.99 5.87
N ILE A 380 5.64 -5.78 6.02
CA ILE A 380 4.74 -6.69 6.73
C ILE A 380 4.03 -7.56 5.70
N ASP A 381 4.17 -8.88 5.81
CA ASP A 381 3.38 -9.81 5.00
C ASP A 381 1.91 -9.76 5.44
N PRO A 382 0.97 -9.27 4.59
CA PRO A 382 -0.44 -9.17 4.95
C PRO A 382 -1.07 -10.54 5.24
N THR A 383 -0.50 -11.62 4.69
CA THR A 383 -1.01 -12.99 4.86
C THR A 383 -0.48 -13.65 6.11
N SER A 384 0.61 -13.14 6.68
CA SER A 384 1.29 -13.71 7.83
C SER A 384 1.69 -12.62 8.81
N ARG A 385 0.73 -11.74 9.13
CA ARG A 385 0.96 -10.64 10.05
C ARG A 385 1.22 -11.17 11.47
N PRO A 386 2.29 -10.71 12.15
CA PRO A 386 2.50 -10.98 13.57
C PRO A 386 1.32 -10.51 14.43
N SER A 387 1.00 -11.25 15.48
CA SER A 387 0.04 -10.79 16.48
C SER A 387 0.67 -9.70 17.36
N ARG A 388 -0.17 -8.89 18.02
CA ARG A 388 0.31 -8.05 19.12
C ARG A 388 0.92 -8.97 20.19
N GLY A 389 2.10 -8.60 20.69
CA GLY A 389 2.89 -9.41 21.62
C GLY A 389 3.96 -10.27 20.94
N ALA A 390 3.87 -10.57 19.64
CA ALA A 390 4.89 -11.35 18.95
C ALA A 390 6.29 -10.72 19.06
N VAL A 391 7.32 -11.54 19.14
CA VAL A 391 8.74 -11.12 19.16
C VAL A 391 9.27 -11.09 17.73
N VAL A 392 9.86 -9.97 17.36
CA VAL A 392 10.34 -9.70 16.00
C VAL A 392 11.74 -9.13 16.01
N GLU A 393 12.45 -9.35 14.90
CA GLU A 393 13.72 -8.71 14.59
C GLU A 393 13.56 -7.78 13.39
N LEU A 394 14.09 -6.57 13.53
CA LEU A 394 14.07 -5.52 12.52
C LEU A 394 15.49 -5.17 12.10
N SER A 395 15.72 -5.13 10.79
CA SER A 395 16.96 -4.58 10.24
C SER A 395 16.67 -3.79 8.97
N ARG A 396 17.66 -3.02 8.51
CA ARG A 396 17.55 -2.41 7.19
C ARG A 396 17.53 -3.51 6.14
N ALA A 397 16.58 -3.41 5.20
CA ALA A 397 16.56 -4.31 4.07
C ALA A 397 17.83 -4.10 3.25
N SER A 398 18.66 -5.15 3.15
CA SER A 398 19.73 -5.16 2.18
C SER A 398 19.12 -5.19 0.78
N ALA A 399 19.66 -4.35 -0.11
CA ALA A 399 19.32 -4.41 -1.53
C ALA A 399 19.99 -5.65 -2.12
N LEU A 400 19.38 -6.81 -1.89
CA LEU A 400 19.78 -8.08 -2.51
C LEU A 400 18.75 -8.49 -3.54
N ALA A 401 19.25 -8.83 -4.73
CA ALA A 401 18.44 -9.40 -5.79
C ALA A 401 17.94 -10.79 -5.35
N ARG A 402 16.73 -11.17 -5.76
CA ARG A 402 16.20 -12.51 -5.43
C ARG A 402 16.97 -13.58 -6.18
N ALA A 403 16.94 -14.82 -5.68
CA ALA A 403 17.46 -15.97 -6.41
C ALA A 403 16.87 -16.10 -7.83
N SER A 404 15.60 -15.73 -8.01
CA SER A 404 14.97 -15.65 -9.33
C SER A 404 15.62 -14.61 -10.24
N ASP A 405 16.01 -13.47 -9.69
CA ASP A 405 16.64 -12.37 -10.44
C ASP A 405 18.07 -12.78 -10.83
N THR A 406 18.80 -13.43 -9.92
CA THR A 406 20.12 -14.03 -10.21
C THR A 406 20.02 -15.12 -11.27
N ALA A 407 19.01 -15.99 -11.22
CA ALA A 407 18.81 -17.03 -12.22
C ALA A 407 18.45 -16.46 -13.61
N ILE A 408 17.68 -15.36 -13.66
CA ILE A 408 17.39 -14.64 -14.91
C ILE A 408 18.66 -14.00 -15.46
N ALA A 409 19.42 -13.28 -14.62
CA ALA A 409 20.64 -12.59 -15.02
C ALA A 409 21.68 -13.57 -15.54
N ARG A 410 21.91 -14.69 -14.83
CA ARG A 410 22.85 -15.73 -15.26
C ARG A 410 22.57 -16.22 -16.67
N VAL A 411 21.32 -16.61 -16.95
CA VAL A 411 20.96 -17.08 -18.30
C VAL A 411 21.12 -15.96 -19.32
N ALA A 412 20.70 -14.73 -18.99
CA ALA A 412 20.82 -13.60 -19.90
C ALA A 412 22.28 -13.23 -20.21
N ASP A 413 23.18 -13.28 -19.21
CA ASP A 413 24.61 -12.98 -19.38
C ASP A 413 25.25 -13.96 -20.38
N GLU A 414 24.83 -15.23 -20.36
CA GLU A 414 25.32 -16.27 -21.26
C GLU A 414 24.69 -16.25 -22.66
N THR A 415 23.55 -15.54 -22.83
CA THR A 415 22.81 -15.44 -24.09
C THR A 415 22.79 -14.01 -24.66
N GLY A 416 23.81 -13.20 -24.34
CA GLY A 416 23.98 -11.87 -24.93
C GLY A 416 22.97 -10.83 -24.44
N GLY A 417 22.56 -10.91 -23.18
CA GLY A 417 21.63 -10.00 -22.52
C GLY A 417 20.15 -10.30 -22.78
N VAL A 418 19.80 -11.51 -23.24
CA VAL A 418 18.43 -11.89 -23.61
C VAL A 418 17.93 -13.11 -22.85
N TRP A 419 16.81 -12.99 -22.15
CA TRP A 419 16.17 -14.10 -21.44
C TRP A 419 14.86 -14.55 -22.14
N SER A 420 14.66 -15.85 -22.28
CA SER A 420 13.38 -16.45 -22.70
C SER A 420 13.15 -17.78 -21.99
N GLU A 421 11.91 -18.28 -21.99
CA GLU A 421 11.62 -19.60 -21.40
C GLU A 421 12.39 -20.72 -22.10
N ASP A 422 12.57 -20.62 -23.42
CA ASP A 422 13.27 -21.62 -24.22
C ASP A 422 14.78 -21.57 -24.00
N LEU A 423 15.36 -20.36 -23.93
CA LEU A 423 16.78 -20.18 -23.60
C LEU A 423 17.09 -20.71 -22.19
N HIS A 424 16.20 -20.44 -21.23
CA HIS A 424 16.36 -20.95 -19.87
C HIS A 424 16.23 -22.47 -19.81
N ALA A 425 15.35 -23.08 -20.62
CA ALA A 425 15.23 -24.54 -20.68
C ALA A 425 16.45 -25.22 -21.32
N ARG A 426 17.12 -24.56 -22.28
CA ARG A 426 18.37 -25.07 -22.87
C ARG A 426 19.54 -25.00 -21.88
N HIS A 427 19.56 -23.95 -21.05
CA HIS A 427 20.62 -23.72 -20.07
C HIS A 427 20.45 -24.55 -18.79
N ASP A 428 19.22 -24.71 -18.32
CA ASP A 428 18.83 -25.60 -17.24
C ASP A 428 17.76 -26.60 -17.71
N PRO A 429 18.16 -27.72 -18.35
CA PRO A 429 17.23 -28.75 -18.82
C PRO A 429 16.42 -29.41 -17.70
N GLY A 430 16.92 -29.38 -16.46
CA GLY A 430 16.23 -29.89 -15.28
C GLY A 430 15.11 -28.97 -14.77
N SER A 431 15.06 -27.72 -15.25
CA SER A 431 14.05 -26.75 -14.85
C SER A 431 12.64 -27.22 -15.21
N LYS A 432 11.70 -27.10 -14.27
CA LYS A 432 10.29 -27.42 -14.52
C LYS A 432 9.60 -26.25 -15.24
N PRO A 433 8.62 -26.49 -16.14
CA PRO A 433 7.87 -25.42 -16.80
C PRO A 433 7.23 -24.41 -15.83
N ALA A 434 6.74 -24.90 -14.68
CA ALA A 434 6.17 -24.04 -13.64
C ALA A 434 7.20 -23.07 -13.02
N TYR A 435 8.47 -23.49 -12.91
CA TYR A 435 9.55 -22.63 -12.43
C TYR A 435 9.89 -21.55 -13.45
N ARG A 436 10.07 -21.89 -14.73
CA ARG A 436 10.30 -20.91 -15.81
C ARG A 436 9.17 -19.89 -15.95
N LEU A 437 7.92 -20.34 -15.83
CA LEU A 437 6.76 -19.45 -15.78
C LEU A 437 6.80 -18.49 -14.58
N SER A 438 7.37 -18.91 -13.44
CA SER A 438 7.57 -18.05 -12.28
C SER A 438 8.60 -16.94 -12.56
N LEU A 439 9.68 -17.25 -13.29
CA LEU A 439 10.69 -16.27 -13.72
C LEU A 439 10.12 -15.26 -14.71
N LYS A 440 9.32 -15.71 -15.69
CA LYS A 440 8.60 -14.81 -16.60
C LYS A 440 7.61 -13.90 -15.87
N ARG A 441 6.86 -14.44 -14.90
CA ARG A 441 5.97 -13.63 -14.05
C ARG A 441 6.75 -12.61 -13.23
N ARG A 442 7.95 -12.96 -12.77
CA ARG A 442 8.87 -12.05 -12.09
C ARG A 442 9.30 -10.91 -13.01
N LEU A 443 9.70 -11.20 -14.25
CA LEU A 443 10.03 -10.18 -15.26
C LEU A 443 8.85 -9.25 -15.59
N GLU A 444 7.63 -9.80 -15.77
CA GLU A 444 6.43 -8.96 -15.96
C GLU A 444 6.10 -8.09 -14.74
N ALA A 445 6.49 -8.52 -13.53
CA ALA A 445 6.35 -7.69 -12.33
C ALA A 445 7.36 -6.53 -12.34
N LEU A 446 8.63 -6.83 -12.64
CA LEU A 446 9.72 -5.85 -12.72
C LEU A 446 9.54 -4.83 -13.85
N ARG A 447 8.95 -5.26 -14.98
CA ARG A 447 8.64 -4.39 -16.12
C ARG A 447 7.77 -3.20 -15.77
N ARG A 448 6.84 -3.35 -14.81
CA ARG A 448 5.99 -2.24 -14.35
C ARG A 448 6.78 -1.13 -13.65
N ALA A 449 7.98 -1.45 -13.15
CA ALA A 449 8.93 -0.51 -12.58
C ALA A 449 10.02 -0.09 -13.59
N GLY A 450 9.86 -0.43 -14.87
CA GLY A 450 10.83 -0.13 -15.93
C GLY A 450 12.09 -1.00 -15.89
N ILE A 451 12.09 -2.11 -15.15
CA ILE A 451 13.25 -3.02 -15.01
C ILE A 451 13.04 -4.22 -15.92
N GLY A 452 13.94 -4.39 -16.89
CA GLY A 452 13.82 -5.37 -17.97
C GLY A 452 12.84 -4.91 -19.06
N GLU A 453 13.22 -5.12 -20.32
CA GLU A 453 12.42 -4.74 -21.49
C GLU A 453 11.91 -5.99 -22.19
N ARG A 454 10.62 -6.03 -22.55
CA ARG A 454 10.05 -7.13 -23.34
C ARG A 454 10.10 -6.76 -24.82
N LEU A 455 10.82 -7.55 -25.60
CA LEU A 455 10.97 -7.40 -27.04
C LEU A 455 9.71 -7.84 -27.79
N ALA A 456 9.57 -7.42 -29.03
CA ALA A 456 8.45 -7.79 -29.91
C ALA A 456 8.41 -9.31 -30.17
N SER A 457 9.57 -9.99 -30.17
CA SER A 457 9.71 -11.45 -30.27
C SER A 457 9.16 -12.20 -29.05
N GLY A 458 8.87 -11.51 -27.94
CA GLY A 458 8.40 -12.10 -26.69
C GLY A 458 9.51 -12.40 -25.68
N GLU A 459 10.77 -12.24 -26.09
CA GLU A 459 11.97 -12.35 -25.26
C GLU A 459 12.18 -11.11 -24.40
N TRP A 460 13.11 -11.21 -23.44
CA TRP A 460 13.39 -10.17 -22.46
C TRP A 460 14.81 -9.68 -22.57
N ARG A 461 15.01 -8.39 -22.81
CA ARG A 461 16.31 -7.75 -22.70
C ARG A 461 16.60 -7.42 -21.24
N ILE A 462 17.72 -7.95 -20.76
CA ILE A 462 18.24 -7.81 -19.40
C ILE A 462 19.56 -7.03 -19.53
N ASP A 463 19.60 -5.82 -18.96
CA ASP A 463 20.79 -4.98 -18.97
C ASP A 463 21.72 -5.29 -17.79
N ALA A 464 22.99 -4.86 -17.86
CA ALA A 464 23.99 -5.11 -16.81
C ALA A 464 23.63 -4.51 -15.43
N THR A 465 22.72 -3.52 -15.39
CA THR A 465 22.24 -2.93 -14.14
C THR A 465 21.01 -3.64 -13.57
N PHE A 466 20.48 -4.67 -14.26
CA PHE A 466 19.27 -5.39 -13.89
C PHE A 466 19.29 -5.88 -12.44
N LEU A 467 20.36 -6.53 -12.00
CA LEU A 467 20.47 -7.07 -10.64
C LEU A 467 20.43 -5.97 -9.59
N LYS A 468 21.18 -4.88 -9.78
CA LYS A 468 21.18 -3.73 -8.88
C LYS A 468 19.80 -3.08 -8.82
N ARG A 469 19.15 -2.89 -9.98
CA ARG A 469 17.81 -2.28 -10.05
C ARG A 469 16.73 -3.18 -9.45
N ALA A 470 16.83 -4.50 -9.64
CA ALA A 470 15.92 -5.48 -9.04
C ALA A 470 16.09 -5.52 -7.51
N ALA A 471 17.32 -5.46 -7.01
CA ALA A 471 17.66 -5.33 -5.61
C ALA A 471 17.09 -4.04 -4.99
N ASP A 472 17.32 -2.89 -5.62
CA ASP A 472 16.76 -1.59 -5.19
C ASP A 472 15.22 -1.60 -5.20
N TYR A 473 14.62 -2.28 -6.17
CA TYR A 473 13.17 -2.45 -6.26
C TYR A 473 12.62 -3.27 -5.09
N GLU A 474 13.30 -4.35 -4.69
CA GLU A 474 12.91 -5.14 -3.52
C GLU A 474 13.03 -4.35 -2.23
N ALA A 475 14.16 -3.65 -2.02
CA ALA A 475 14.36 -2.82 -0.85
C ALA A 475 13.29 -1.72 -0.76
N ARG A 476 12.94 -1.04 -1.87
CA ARG A 476 11.86 -0.04 -1.88
C ARG A 476 10.49 -0.66 -1.60
N ARG A 477 10.24 -1.86 -2.10
CA ARG A 477 8.95 -2.56 -1.92
C ARG A 477 8.73 -2.94 -0.45
N SER A 478 9.77 -3.33 0.28
CA SER A 478 9.67 -3.59 1.72
C SER A 478 9.68 -2.32 2.57
N GLY A 479 9.66 -1.13 1.94
CA GLY A 479 9.82 0.13 2.65
C GLY A 479 11.20 0.27 3.30
N GLY A 480 12.22 -0.45 2.81
CA GLY A 480 13.59 -0.39 3.30
C GLY A 480 13.84 -1.18 4.59
N VAL A 481 12.88 -1.98 5.06
CA VAL A 481 12.97 -2.74 6.32
C VAL A 481 12.83 -4.23 6.04
N LYS A 482 13.69 -5.04 6.67
CA LYS A 482 13.55 -6.49 6.77
C LYS A 482 12.94 -6.80 8.13
N LEU A 483 11.83 -7.53 8.11
CA LEU A 483 11.12 -7.99 9.30
C LEU A 483 11.23 -9.51 9.37
N THR A 484 11.77 -10.02 10.47
CA THR A 484 11.79 -11.46 10.79
C THR A 484 10.96 -11.68 12.05
N VAL A 485 10.10 -12.69 12.06
CA VAL A 485 9.36 -13.08 13.27
C VAL A 485 10.20 -14.11 14.01
N LEU A 486 10.63 -13.78 15.22
CA LEU A 486 11.40 -14.68 16.09
C LEU A 486 10.49 -15.59 16.91
N SER A 487 9.35 -15.06 17.37
CA SER A 487 8.31 -15.83 18.05
C SER A 487 6.94 -15.20 17.78
N TRP A 488 5.93 -16.06 17.58
CA TRP A 488 4.54 -15.62 17.43
C TRP A 488 3.84 -15.41 18.77
N LEU A 489 4.47 -15.84 19.86
CA LEU A 489 3.97 -15.73 21.24
C LEU A 489 4.58 -14.52 21.94
N SER A 490 3.85 -13.93 22.89
CA SER A 490 4.41 -12.91 23.77
C SER A 490 5.50 -13.47 24.67
N PRO A 491 6.50 -12.67 25.09
CA PRO A 491 7.50 -13.11 26.05
C PRO A 491 6.88 -13.71 27.31
N GLU A 492 5.78 -13.12 27.80
CA GLU A 492 5.06 -13.62 28.98
C GLU A 492 4.42 -14.99 28.73
N ALA A 493 3.78 -15.18 27.56
CA ALA A 493 3.16 -16.44 27.19
C ALA A 493 4.17 -17.56 26.88
N GLN A 494 5.46 -17.22 26.73
CA GLN A 494 6.54 -18.17 26.55
C GLN A 494 7.07 -18.71 27.89
N ILE A 495 7.00 -17.95 28.98
CA ILE A 495 7.56 -18.36 30.29
C ILE A 495 6.98 -19.71 30.74
N GLU A 496 5.66 -19.84 30.66
CA GLU A 496 4.92 -21.03 31.13
C GLU A 496 4.54 -21.99 30.00
N ARG A 497 5.18 -21.85 28.82
CA ARG A 497 4.85 -22.68 27.66
C ARG A 497 5.57 -24.02 27.73
N MET A 498 4.82 -25.13 27.68
CA MET A 498 5.38 -26.48 27.55
C MET A 498 5.82 -26.78 26.11
N GLY A 499 6.76 -25.99 25.60
CA GLY A 499 7.36 -26.11 24.27
C GLY A 499 8.73 -25.44 24.23
N GLU A 500 9.53 -25.67 23.20
CA GLU A 500 10.77 -24.90 23.00
C GLU A 500 10.41 -23.51 22.50
N THR A 501 10.79 -22.50 23.29
CA THR A 501 10.48 -21.10 23.05
C THR A 501 11.69 -20.33 22.57
N TRP A 502 11.46 -19.11 22.07
CA TRP A 502 12.55 -18.22 21.69
C TRP A 502 13.43 -17.83 22.89
N ILE A 503 12.86 -17.74 24.10
CA ILE A 503 13.61 -17.44 25.34
C ILE A 503 14.67 -18.52 25.63
N ASP A 504 14.39 -19.79 25.29
CA ASP A 504 15.29 -20.92 25.52
C ASP A 504 16.54 -20.89 24.59
N GLY A 505 16.51 -20.04 23.55
CA GLY A 505 17.61 -19.82 22.61
C GLY A 505 18.41 -18.54 22.85
N LEU A 506 18.09 -17.74 23.88
CA LEU A 506 18.85 -16.53 24.22
C LEU A 506 20.28 -16.89 24.65
N SER A 507 21.27 -16.23 24.05
CA SER A 507 22.68 -16.39 24.41
C SER A 507 23.04 -15.62 25.68
N GLU A 508 24.18 -15.94 26.29
CA GLU A 508 24.71 -15.16 27.43
C GLU A 508 24.92 -13.69 27.03
N THR A 509 25.39 -13.44 25.81
CA THR A 509 25.57 -12.08 25.29
C THR A 509 24.24 -11.32 25.16
N ASP A 510 23.12 -11.99 24.85
CA ASP A 510 21.80 -11.36 24.85
C ASP A 510 21.38 -10.92 26.25
N ALA A 511 21.62 -11.78 27.24
CA ALA A 511 21.29 -11.51 28.63
C ALA A 511 22.18 -10.41 29.25
N GLU A 512 23.43 -10.29 28.84
CA GLU A 512 24.34 -9.21 29.26
C GLU A 512 23.96 -7.87 28.63
N ARG A 513 23.53 -7.88 27.36
CA ARG A 513 23.14 -6.66 26.63
C ARG A 513 21.89 -6.01 27.20
N CYS A 514 20.93 -6.79 27.70
CA CYS A 514 19.63 -6.26 28.12
C CYS A 514 19.09 -6.92 29.40
N ILE A 515 18.85 -6.10 30.42
CA ILE A 515 18.29 -6.51 31.72
C ILE A 515 16.92 -7.17 31.56
N ALA A 516 16.09 -6.69 30.62
CA ALA A 516 14.76 -7.25 30.38
C ALA A 516 14.83 -8.69 29.86
N LEU A 517 15.76 -8.98 28.93
CA LEU A 517 15.98 -10.33 28.40
C LEU A 517 16.50 -11.28 29.48
N ARG A 518 17.45 -10.84 30.31
CA ARG A 518 17.95 -11.63 31.44
C ARG A 518 16.83 -12.02 32.41
N LYS A 519 15.93 -11.08 32.74
CA LYS A 519 14.77 -11.35 33.60
C LYS A 519 13.82 -12.37 32.98
N LEU A 520 13.55 -12.29 31.68
CA LEU A 520 12.71 -13.26 30.96
C LEU A 520 13.34 -14.67 31.01
N GLN A 521 14.65 -14.76 30.73
CA GLN A 521 15.38 -16.02 30.76
C GLN A 521 15.38 -16.64 32.16
N MET A 522 15.63 -15.85 33.22
CA MET A 522 15.59 -16.34 34.60
C MET A 522 14.22 -16.89 35.00
N ARG A 523 13.14 -16.17 34.65
CA ARG A 523 11.76 -16.62 34.94
C ARG A 523 11.41 -17.90 34.18
N ARG A 524 11.83 -17.98 32.91
CA ARG A 524 11.64 -19.18 32.08
C ARG A 524 12.39 -20.38 32.65
N GLN A 525 13.65 -20.21 33.05
CA GLN A 525 14.45 -21.27 33.67
C GLN A 525 13.88 -21.72 35.02
N ALA A 526 13.38 -20.79 35.84
CA ALA A 526 12.72 -21.12 37.10
C ALA A 526 11.50 -22.02 36.87
N TRP A 527 10.62 -21.62 35.95
CA TRP A 527 9.44 -22.41 35.59
C TRP A 527 9.83 -23.79 35.02
N LEU A 528 10.84 -23.89 34.15
CA LEU A 528 11.30 -25.17 33.61
C LEU A 528 11.84 -26.12 34.69
N ARG A 529 12.40 -25.60 35.79
CA ARG A 529 12.82 -26.42 36.94
C ARG A 529 11.63 -26.88 37.76
N GLU A 530 10.62 -26.02 37.95
CA GLU A 530 9.37 -26.40 38.62
C GLU A 530 8.61 -27.50 37.87
N GLN A 531 8.78 -27.59 36.55
CA GLN A 531 8.18 -28.63 35.71
C GLN A 531 9.09 -29.86 35.51
N ASP A 532 10.20 -29.96 36.25
CA ASP A 532 11.20 -31.04 36.14
C ASP A 532 11.79 -31.22 34.73
N VAL A 533 11.71 -30.20 33.87
CA VAL A 533 12.29 -30.22 32.53
C VAL A 533 13.79 -29.88 32.58
N LEU A 534 14.15 -28.90 33.41
CA LEU A 534 15.54 -28.44 33.59
C LEU A 534 16.05 -28.89 34.97
N GLN A 535 17.24 -29.51 35.02
CA GLN A 535 17.80 -30.00 36.30
C GLN A 535 18.44 -28.87 37.13
N ALA A 536 18.63 -29.13 38.43
CA ALA A 536 19.41 -28.24 39.31
C ALA A 536 20.86 -28.11 38.79
N GLY A 537 21.34 -26.88 38.62
CA GLY A 537 22.66 -26.59 38.04
C GLY A 537 22.71 -26.58 36.50
N GLN A 538 21.65 -27.04 35.81
CA GLN A 538 21.56 -26.94 34.35
C GLN A 538 21.11 -25.52 33.94
N ALA A 539 21.84 -24.91 32.99
CA ALA A 539 21.57 -23.55 32.51
C ALA A 539 20.79 -23.51 31.19
N THR A 540 20.96 -24.53 30.33
CA THR A 540 20.36 -24.59 28.98
C THR A 540 19.75 -25.97 28.72
N LEU A 541 18.72 -26.04 27.88
CA LEU A 541 18.12 -27.30 27.45
C LEU A 541 19.06 -28.09 26.53
N SER A 542 19.13 -29.41 26.71
CA SER A 542 19.77 -30.32 25.75
C SER A 542 18.94 -30.44 24.47
N ASP A 543 19.56 -30.92 23.39
CA ASP A 543 18.85 -31.11 22.12
C ASP A 543 17.72 -32.14 22.22
N GLU A 544 17.88 -33.18 23.04
CA GLU A 544 16.82 -34.15 23.31
C GLU A 544 15.63 -33.52 24.05
N GLN A 545 15.89 -32.68 25.06
CA GLN A 545 14.86 -31.94 25.77
C GLN A 545 14.11 -31.00 24.82
N ARG A 546 14.83 -30.28 23.95
CA ARG A 546 14.24 -29.41 22.92
C ARG A 546 13.32 -30.17 21.97
N ILE A 547 13.78 -31.30 21.44
CA ILE A 547 12.97 -32.15 20.54
C ILE A 547 11.70 -32.62 21.25
N ARG A 548 11.82 -33.10 22.50
CA ARG A 548 10.67 -33.53 23.30
C ARG A 548 9.67 -32.39 23.52
N MET A 549 10.16 -31.20 23.88
CA MET A 549 9.32 -30.02 24.12
C MET A 549 8.59 -29.57 22.85
N ARG A 550 9.24 -29.56 21.69
CA ARG A 550 8.57 -29.29 20.40
C ARG A 550 7.44 -30.28 20.12
N ALA A 551 7.66 -31.57 20.39
CA ALA A 551 6.65 -32.61 20.20
C ALA A 551 5.46 -32.46 21.16
N LEU A 552 5.70 -32.09 22.41
CA LEU A 552 4.66 -31.85 23.41
C LEU A 552 3.77 -30.65 23.04
N ASP A 553 4.36 -29.52 22.66
CA ASP A 553 3.59 -28.33 22.25
C ASP A 553 2.73 -28.61 21.00
N LEU A 554 3.28 -29.32 20.01
CA LEU A 554 2.53 -29.74 18.83
C LEU A 554 1.34 -30.64 19.20
N LYS A 555 1.56 -31.63 20.08
CA LYS A 555 0.52 -32.55 20.53
C LYS A 555 -0.57 -31.82 21.31
N GLN A 556 -0.21 -30.98 22.28
CA GLN A 556 -1.17 -30.19 23.07
C GLN A 556 -2.06 -29.31 22.19
N ASN A 557 -1.48 -28.64 21.19
CA ASN A 557 -2.26 -27.82 20.26
C ASN A 557 -3.13 -28.68 19.34
N ALA A 558 -2.65 -29.84 18.87
CA ALA A 558 -3.46 -30.77 18.10
C ALA A 558 -4.65 -31.30 18.91
N ASP A 559 -4.43 -31.72 20.16
CA ASP A 559 -5.47 -32.24 21.05
C ASP A 559 -6.53 -31.16 21.36
N ALA A 560 -6.11 -29.91 21.60
CA ALA A 560 -7.03 -28.80 21.80
C ALA A 560 -7.90 -28.51 20.56
N ILE A 561 -7.32 -28.63 19.36
CA ILE A 561 -8.08 -28.48 18.11
C ILE A 561 -9.03 -29.65 17.89
N ALA A 562 -8.60 -30.87 18.21
CA ALA A 562 -9.43 -32.07 18.11
C ALA A 562 -10.65 -31.96 19.03
N ALA A 563 -10.43 -31.58 20.31
CA ALA A 563 -11.49 -31.42 21.30
C ALA A 563 -12.55 -30.37 20.89
N ARG A 564 -12.13 -29.19 20.42
CA ARG A 564 -13.06 -28.12 20.03
C ARG A 564 -13.80 -28.36 18.71
N SER A 565 -13.26 -29.22 17.84
CA SER A 565 -13.81 -29.44 16.50
C SER A 565 -14.41 -30.82 16.28
N ASN A 566 -14.27 -31.73 17.24
CA ASN A 566 -14.69 -33.13 17.15
C ASN A 566 -14.10 -33.85 15.92
N ARG A 567 -12.82 -33.60 15.63
CA ARG A 567 -12.08 -34.14 14.47
C ARG A 567 -10.78 -34.78 14.92
N THR A 568 -10.31 -35.75 14.14
CA THR A 568 -9.03 -36.41 14.41
C THR A 568 -7.86 -35.61 13.83
N ALA A 569 -6.82 -35.40 14.64
CA ALA A 569 -5.53 -34.90 14.14
C ALA A 569 -4.79 -36.01 13.37
N VAL A 570 -4.31 -35.70 12.18
CA VAL A 570 -3.60 -36.65 11.30
C VAL A 570 -2.15 -36.21 11.15
N ASP A 571 -1.22 -37.11 11.47
CA ASP A 571 0.16 -36.98 11.04
C ASP A 571 0.32 -37.65 9.66
N LEU A 572 0.86 -36.92 8.70
CA LEU A 572 0.96 -37.37 7.31
C LEU A 572 2.31 -38.08 7.10
N ALA A 573 2.26 -39.38 6.84
CA ALA A 573 3.41 -40.20 6.44
C ALA A 573 3.75 -39.99 4.96
N ASN A 574 4.94 -40.42 4.54
CA ASN A 574 5.39 -40.27 3.16
C ASN A 574 4.43 -40.99 2.18
N GLY A 575 3.88 -40.25 1.22
CA GLY A 575 2.89 -40.76 0.28
C GLY A 575 1.45 -40.32 0.60
N ASP A 576 1.17 -39.96 1.86
CA ASP A 576 -0.18 -39.61 2.31
C ASP A 576 -0.69 -38.32 1.66
N ARG A 577 -2.02 -38.29 1.54
CA ARG A 577 -2.76 -37.15 0.99
C ARG A 577 -3.93 -36.82 1.89
N LEU A 578 -4.10 -35.53 2.17
CA LEU A 578 -5.28 -35.01 2.85
C LEU A 578 -5.93 -33.96 1.96
N HIS A 579 -7.20 -34.16 1.63
CA HIS A 579 -8.02 -33.14 1.01
C HIS A 579 -8.81 -32.40 2.09
N GLY A 580 -8.68 -31.07 2.11
CA GLY A 580 -9.29 -30.24 3.14
C GLY A 580 -9.21 -28.76 2.83
N ARG A 581 -9.96 -27.97 3.59
CA ARG A 581 -9.94 -26.51 3.53
C ARG A 581 -8.82 -25.97 4.40
N LEU A 582 -8.09 -24.96 3.93
CA LEU A 582 -7.19 -24.19 4.80
C LEU A 582 -8.03 -23.28 5.69
N GLU A 583 -8.17 -23.65 6.97
CA GLU A 583 -9.06 -22.97 7.93
C GLU A 583 -8.40 -21.74 8.52
N GLY A 584 -7.09 -21.78 8.72
CA GLY A 584 -6.34 -20.71 9.36
C GLY A 584 -5.00 -21.21 9.86
N HIS A 585 -4.58 -20.71 11.02
CA HIS A 585 -3.33 -21.07 11.66
C HIS A 585 -3.47 -21.18 13.18
N VAL A 586 -2.48 -21.82 13.79
CA VAL A 586 -2.24 -21.85 15.23
C VAL A 586 -0.76 -21.50 15.46
N ASP A 587 -0.50 -20.71 16.50
CA ASP A 587 0.83 -20.23 16.83
C ASP A 587 1.41 -21.09 17.96
N LEU A 588 2.41 -21.92 17.63
CA LEU A 588 3.16 -22.75 18.57
C LEU A 588 4.41 -21.99 19.04
N ALA A 589 5.06 -22.50 20.09
CA ALA A 589 6.33 -21.98 20.59
C ALA A 589 7.42 -21.98 19.53
N ALA A 590 7.51 -23.06 18.75
CA ALA A 590 8.49 -23.25 17.70
C ALA A 590 8.12 -22.59 16.35
N GLY A 591 6.89 -22.08 16.21
CA GLY A 591 6.45 -21.42 14.98
C GLY A 591 4.96 -21.54 14.66
N ARG A 592 4.55 -20.89 13.57
CA ARG A 592 3.17 -20.91 13.10
C ARG A 592 2.89 -22.17 12.28
N MET A 593 1.77 -22.83 12.57
CA MET A 593 1.27 -23.99 11.85
C MET A 593 -0.05 -23.67 11.15
N ALA A 594 -0.20 -24.07 9.90
CA ALA A 594 -1.45 -24.02 9.16
C ALA A 594 -2.37 -25.18 9.61
N VAL A 595 -3.66 -24.88 9.79
CA VAL A 595 -4.70 -25.88 10.07
C VAL A 595 -5.44 -26.18 8.78
N ILE A 596 -5.31 -27.42 8.29
CA ILE A 596 -5.96 -27.86 7.05
C ILE A 596 -6.82 -29.08 7.37
N GLY A 597 -8.13 -28.95 7.20
CA GLY A 597 -9.06 -29.98 7.64
C GLY A 597 -10.28 -30.15 6.75
N ASN A 598 -10.96 -31.26 6.94
CA ASN A 598 -12.27 -31.56 6.41
C ASN A 598 -13.24 -31.84 7.57
N ALA A 599 -14.41 -32.42 7.28
CA ALA A 599 -15.43 -32.69 8.29
C ALA A 599 -15.01 -33.72 9.36
N LYS A 600 -14.03 -34.60 9.08
CA LYS A 600 -13.65 -35.71 9.98
C LYS A 600 -12.25 -35.55 10.57
N ALA A 601 -11.34 -34.92 9.85
CA ALA A 601 -9.93 -34.91 10.19
C ALA A 601 -9.24 -33.60 9.80
N PHE A 602 -8.12 -33.30 10.45
CA PHE A 602 -7.26 -32.17 10.10
C PHE A 602 -5.77 -32.51 10.27
N ALA A 603 -4.92 -31.77 9.57
CA ALA A 603 -3.46 -31.84 9.72
C ALA A 603 -2.90 -30.45 10.06
N LEU A 604 -1.84 -30.45 10.88
CA LEU A 604 -1.03 -29.28 11.17
C LEU A 604 0.23 -29.33 10.30
N VAL A 605 0.47 -28.29 9.51
CA VAL A 605 1.65 -28.21 8.65
C VAL A 605 2.37 -26.87 8.81
N PRO A 606 3.71 -26.79 8.69
CA PRO A 606 4.42 -25.53 8.84
C PRO A 606 3.87 -24.43 7.92
N TRP A 607 3.64 -23.25 8.49
CA TRP A 607 3.08 -22.14 7.74
C TRP A 607 4.05 -21.61 6.69
N ARG A 608 3.52 -21.25 5.52
CA ARG A 608 4.26 -20.61 4.43
C ARG A 608 3.41 -19.46 3.89
N SER A 609 3.99 -18.30 3.62
CA SER A 609 3.26 -17.13 3.06
C SER A 609 2.44 -17.46 1.80
N ALA A 610 2.88 -18.45 1.00
CA ALA A 610 2.15 -18.90 -0.16
C ALA A 610 0.82 -19.64 0.19
N LEU A 611 0.78 -20.34 1.34
CA LEU A 611 -0.44 -20.94 1.89
C LEU A 611 -1.42 -19.88 2.37
N GLY A 612 -0.94 -18.82 3.04
CA GLY A 612 -1.81 -17.77 3.58
C GLY A 612 -2.69 -17.07 2.53
N ARG A 613 -2.26 -17.06 1.26
CA ARG A 613 -3.08 -16.55 0.13
C ARG A 613 -4.25 -17.46 -0.26
N GLN A 614 -4.26 -18.68 0.24
CA GLN A 614 -5.28 -19.70 -0.04
C GLN A 614 -6.21 -19.95 1.16
N THR A 615 -6.13 -19.15 2.23
CA THR A 615 -7.00 -19.31 3.41
C THR A 615 -8.47 -19.29 2.98
N GLY A 616 -9.25 -20.24 3.48
CA GLY A 616 -10.65 -20.47 3.13
C GLY A 616 -10.87 -21.36 1.89
N ARG A 617 -9.82 -21.73 1.13
CA ARG A 617 -9.94 -22.58 -0.07
C ARG A 617 -9.65 -24.04 0.23
N GLU A 618 -10.17 -24.90 -0.63
CA GLU A 618 -9.85 -26.33 -0.65
C GLU A 618 -8.49 -26.60 -1.29
N LEU A 619 -7.71 -27.41 -0.61
CA LEU A 619 -6.35 -27.81 -0.95
C LEU A 619 -6.22 -29.32 -0.81
N THR A 620 -5.29 -29.88 -1.57
CA THR A 620 -4.82 -31.25 -1.36
C THR A 620 -3.38 -31.19 -0.89
N LEU A 621 -3.16 -31.60 0.36
CA LEU A 621 -1.84 -31.85 0.91
C LEU A 621 -1.28 -33.15 0.36
N LYS A 622 0.03 -33.19 0.14
CA LYS A 622 0.78 -34.41 -0.17
C LYS A 622 2.11 -34.38 0.57
N ARG A 623 2.38 -35.39 1.40
CA ARG A 623 3.70 -35.58 1.99
C ARG A 623 4.60 -36.35 1.02
N THR A 624 5.80 -35.82 0.77
CA THR A 624 6.86 -36.47 0.00
C THR A 624 8.11 -36.60 0.87
N ALA A 625 9.09 -37.40 0.41
CA ALA A 625 10.38 -37.51 1.08
C ALA A 625 11.12 -36.16 1.23
N ALA A 626 10.83 -35.20 0.33
CA ALA A 626 11.40 -33.85 0.37
C ALA A 626 10.59 -32.85 1.24
N GLY A 627 9.45 -33.27 1.80
CA GLY A 627 8.59 -32.45 2.66
C GLY A 627 7.13 -32.39 2.22
N ILE A 628 6.39 -31.38 2.71
CA ILE A 628 4.95 -31.24 2.45
C ILE A 628 4.72 -30.33 1.24
N GLY A 629 4.10 -30.90 0.20
CA GLY A 629 3.58 -30.17 -0.96
C GLY A 629 2.07 -29.94 -0.86
N TRP A 630 1.56 -28.94 -1.56
CA TRP A 630 0.13 -28.67 -1.66
C TRP A 630 -0.27 -28.26 -3.07
N THR A 631 -1.50 -28.61 -3.46
CA THR A 631 -2.13 -28.15 -4.70
C THR A 631 -3.51 -27.57 -4.38
N VAL A 632 -3.86 -26.47 -5.06
CA VAL A 632 -5.23 -25.92 -4.98
C VAL A 632 -6.04 -26.65 -6.04
N GLY A 633 -7.21 -27.19 -5.66
CA GLY A 633 -8.14 -27.74 -6.62
C GLY A 633 -8.58 -26.62 -7.58
N ASN A 634 -8.34 -26.79 -8.88
CA ASN A 634 -9.03 -25.95 -9.86
C ASN A 634 -10.52 -26.26 -9.70
N GLY A 635 -11.27 -25.35 -9.07
CA GLY A 635 -12.72 -25.36 -9.18
C GLY A 635 -13.06 -25.54 -10.65
N ARG A 636 -13.90 -26.53 -10.96
CA ARG A 636 -14.33 -26.92 -12.30
C ARG A 636 -14.60 -25.67 -13.15
N SER A 637 -13.62 -25.23 -13.92
CA SER A 637 -13.91 -24.54 -15.16
C SER A 637 -14.41 -25.65 -16.06
N LYS A 638 -15.72 -25.74 -16.23
CA LYS A 638 -16.25 -26.41 -17.42
C LYS A 638 -15.54 -25.75 -18.58
N GLY A 639 -14.64 -26.49 -19.22
CA GLY A 639 -13.99 -26.06 -20.43
C GLY A 639 -15.08 -25.72 -21.43
N ILE A 640 -15.13 -24.46 -21.86
CA ILE A 640 -15.70 -24.16 -23.16
C ILE A 640 -14.62 -24.61 -24.14
N PHE A 641 -14.67 -25.89 -24.50
CA PHE A 641 -14.15 -26.32 -25.78
C PHE A 641 -15.16 -25.88 -26.83
N ARG A 642 -14.82 -24.81 -27.54
CA ARG A 642 -14.86 -24.70 -29.00
C ARG A 642 -14.16 -23.42 -29.43
#